data_AF-A0A8S3U2T9-F1
#
_entry.id   AF-A0A8S3U2T9-F1
#
_cell.length_a   1.000
_cell.length_b   1.000
_cell.length_c   1.000
_cell.angle_alpha   90.00
_cell.angle_beta   90.00
_cell.angle_gamma   90.00
#
_symmetry.space_group_name_H-M   'P 1'
#
loop_
_entity.id
_entity.type
_entity.pdbx_description
1 polymer ?
#
loop_
_entity_poly.entity_id
_entity_poly.type
_entity_poly.pdbx_seq_one_letter_code
_entity_poly.pdbx_strand_id
1 'polypeptide(L)'
;MSELIVRTRDNKPNIIGITEVKPKANRYKPSTAEYSIPEVGNYKMFEKNIKSDEGRGLLMYVDSNLEATEITMKTEFQENLFIKVKLNQNDKLLVGLIYRTPSNSSKEYNDKLVDLMSEATDMGYSHILIMGDFNYPEINWESWNTKGDRPNSTENKFLEALQDNFLYQHTTKPTRWRGADTPHTLDLLITNEEEMISNLEYMSPLGKSDHCVLSFDFNCYVNIKRAPKIANLYNHGNYKEFIQELNKIDWHNKLNAENSIDKNWNYFLTILKELESRFVPTKTMTQIGKKRNVFPIDKKTREAEYNKVRNQAKTSVNKQKKLFEKGLSENAKRNPKAIWSYIKSKSKTREGIGDLHVDTEDVKSEKTDDNKQKAEILSEYFTSVFTNEPQGNIPEPKHIPLDKKIEELNIGTELVLKHLQKIKTDKSPGPDNLHPRLLFEVKEGIAEPLGIIFSQSLTQKVVPKDWKSALVSAIFKKGNKSQAKNYRPVSLTSVVCKIMEKIIREHIINYMKENKLFSNKQYGFISGRSTSLQLLEVIDKWTEAIDNETSSFLKLISSTENRHSTRVNSNKIIHQRFKTSLRKNSFSVRIAKLWNKLPDKVTKAPSINSFKNRLDRYWEYEEIYYSDYRAELTGSSIRNNGDNIQLYESGEEEP
;
A
#
# COMPACT_ATOMS: atom_id res chain seq x y z
N MET A 1 -5.00 -26.52 -30.91
CA MET A 1 -6.32 -25.85 -30.91
C MET A 1 -7.36 -26.56 -30.04
N SER A 2 -7.58 -27.88 -30.17
CA SER A 2 -8.63 -28.57 -29.38
C SER A 2 -8.49 -28.43 -27.86
N GLU A 3 -7.26 -28.53 -27.31
CA GLU A 3 -7.04 -28.35 -25.88
C GLU A 3 -7.29 -26.91 -25.41
N LEU A 4 -6.90 -25.92 -26.23
CA LEU A 4 -7.20 -24.51 -25.98
C LEU A 4 -8.71 -24.30 -25.92
N ILE A 5 -9.45 -24.86 -26.87
CA ILE A 5 -10.91 -24.81 -26.93
C ILE A 5 -11.55 -25.35 -25.65
N VAL A 6 -11.11 -26.51 -25.15
CA VAL A 6 -11.61 -27.10 -23.90
C VAL A 6 -11.33 -26.17 -22.71
N ARG A 7 -10.07 -25.70 -22.56
CA ARG A 7 -9.72 -24.80 -21.45
C ARG A 7 -10.46 -23.47 -21.50
N THR A 8 -10.73 -22.94 -22.69
CA THR A 8 -11.53 -21.72 -22.84
C THR A 8 -13.00 -21.96 -22.45
N ARG A 9 -13.58 -23.13 -22.74
CA ARG A 9 -14.94 -23.50 -22.28
C ARG A 9 -15.04 -23.57 -20.76
N ASP A 10 -14.02 -24.17 -20.12
CA ASP A 10 -14.03 -24.40 -18.68
C ASP A 10 -13.77 -23.11 -17.89
N ASN A 11 -12.75 -22.33 -18.30
CA ASN A 11 -12.30 -21.16 -17.54
C ASN A 11 -12.96 -19.85 -17.98
N LYS A 12 -13.56 -19.80 -19.18
CA LYS A 12 -14.22 -18.63 -19.77
C LYS A 12 -13.42 -17.31 -19.63
N PRO A 13 -12.13 -17.29 -20.04
CA PRO A 13 -11.27 -16.12 -19.86
C PRO A 13 -11.72 -14.95 -20.74
N ASN A 14 -11.66 -13.70 -20.24
CA ASN A 14 -12.04 -12.55 -21.07
C ASN A 14 -10.99 -12.19 -22.13
N ILE A 15 -9.71 -12.46 -21.87
CA ILE A 15 -8.60 -12.21 -22.80
C ILE A 15 -7.66 -13.41 -22.78
N ILE A 16 -7.22 -13.85 -23.94
CA ILE A 16 -6.24 -14.92 -24.13
C ILE A 16 -5.10 -14.38 -24.98
N GLY A 17 -3.86 -14.49 -24.53
CA GLY A 17 -2.67 -14.17 -25.31
C GLY A 17 -1.87 -15.44 -25.62
N ILE A 18 -1.43 -15.60 -26.86
CA ILE A 18 -0.61 -16.72 -27.31
C ILE A 18 0.57 -16.19 -28.12
N THR A 19 1.77 -16.48 -27.63
CA THR A 19 3.04 -16.26 -28.33
C THR A 19 3.47 -17.53 -29.07
N GLU A 20 4.36 -17.37 -30.05
CA GLU A 20 4.96 -18.48 -30.80
C GLU A 20 3.98 -19.47 -31.47
N VAL A 21 2.95 -18.96 -32.14
CA VAL A 21 1.94 -19.81 -32.81
C VAL A 21 2.50 -20.56 -34.03
N LYS A 22 3.60 -20.09 -34.62
CA LYS A 22 4.31 -20.72 -35.75
C LYS A 22 5.52 -21.54 -35.28
N PRO A 23 5.50 -22.88 -35.37
CA PRO A 23 6.62 -23.72 -34.95
C PRO A 23 7.88 -23.54 -35.81
N LYS A 24 9.08 -23.78 -35.22
CA LYS A 24 10.37 -23.58 -35.90
C LYS A 24 10.61 -24.39 -37.17
N ALA A 25 9.98 -25.55 -37.31
CA ALA A 25 10.26 -26.51 -38.38
C ALA A 25 9.00 -26.88 -39.20
N ASN A 26 7.97 -26.02 -39.21
CA ASN A 26 6.72 -26.37 -39.87
C ASN A 26 6.69 -25.93 -41.35
N ARG A 27 6.51 -26.89 -42.27
CA ARG A 27 6.23 -26.61 -43.70
C ARG A 27 4.76 -26.28 -43.94
N TYR A 28 3.90 -26.54 -42.96
CA TYR A 28 2.47 -26.23 -43.00
C TYR A 28 2.24 -24.77 -42.62
N LYS A 29 1.60 -24.01 -43.52
CA LYS A 29 1.16 -22.63 -43.31
C LYS A 29 -0.35 -22.64 -43.03
N PRO A 30 -0.78 -22.80 -41.76
CA PRO A 30 -2.19 -22.80 -41.41
C PRO A 30 -2.86 -21.49 -41.84
N SER A 31 -4.07 -21.59 -42.34
CA SER A 31 -4.89 -20.42 -42.69
C SER A 31 -5.34 -19.68 -41.43
N THR A 32 -5.61 -18.37 -41.53
CA THR A 32 -6.17 -17.58 -40.42
C THR A 32 -7.46 -18.19 -39.85
N ALA A 33 -8.24 -18.91 -40.67
CA ALA A 33 -9.47 -19.59 -40.24
C ALA A 33 -9.21 -20.74 -39.25
N GLU A 34 -8.06 -21.42 -39.33
CA GLU A 34 -7.69 -22.51 -38.41
C GLU A 34 -7.34 -22.02 -37.00
N TYR A 35 -7.00 -20.74 -36.88
CA TYR A 35 -6.79 -20.09 -35.58
C TYR A 35 -8.08 -19.51 -35.01
N SER A 36 -9.19 -19.52 -35.75
CA SER A 36 -10.48 -19.14 -35.19
C SER A 36 -10.94 -20.17 -34.15
N ILE A 37 -11.55 -19.71 -33.06
CA ILE A 37 -12.17 -20.56 -32.03
C ILE A 37 -13.70 -20.39 -32.02
N PRO A 38 -14.39 -20.63 -33.15
CA PRO A 38 -15.81 -20.28 -33.31
C PRO A 38 -16.73 -21.08 -32.38
N GLU A 39 -16.30 -22.24 -31.89
CA GLU A 39 -17.12 -23.14 -31.07
C GLU A 39 -17.13 -22.82 -29.56
N VAL A 40 -16.49 -21.72 -29.14
CA VAL A 40 -16.21 -21.44 -27.70
C VAL A 40 -16.69 -20.07 -27.23
N GLY A 41 -17.59 -19.45 -27.98
CA GLY A 41 -18.17 -18.14 -27.67
C GLY A 41 -17.69 -17.04 -28.61
N ASN A 42 -18.27 -15.86 -28.47
CA ASN A 42 -17.95 -14.72 -29.33
C ASN A 42 -16.61 -14.11 -28.90
N TYR A 43 -15.49 -14.61 -29.42
CA TYR A 43 -14.18 -13.97 -29.29
C TYR A 43 -13.79 -13.21 -30.56
N LYS A 44 -13.30 -11.98 -30.39
CA LYS A 44 -12.62 -11.21 -31.42
C LYS A 44 -11.14 -11.55 -31.41
N MET A 45 -10.62 -11.97 -32.56
CA MET A 45 -9.21 -12.33 -32.73
C MET A 45 -8.40 -11.15 -33.30
N PHE A 46 -7.26 -10.88 -32.69
CA PHE A 46 -6.22 -9.96 -33.17
C PHE A 46 -4.95 -10.77 -33.46
N GLU A 47 -4.30 -10.49 -34.59
CA GLU A 47 -3.15 -11.27 -35.06
C GLU A 47 -1.98 -10.39 -35.50
N LYS A 48 -0.75 -10.85 -35.26
CA LYS A 48 0.47 -10.24 -35.81
C LYS A 48 1.37 -11.33 -36.37
N ASN A 49 1.97 -11.08 -37.54
CA ASN A 49 2.97 -11.94 -38.19
C ASN A 49 2.51 -13.39 -38.45
N ILE A 50 1.21 -13.66 -38.56
CA ILE A 50 0.71 -15.01 -38.92
C ILE A 50 0.90 -15.30 -40.41
N LYS A 51 0.51 -14.35 -41.26
CA LYS A 51 0.66 -14.46 -42.73
C LYS A 51 2.07 -14.11 -43.22
N SER A 52 2.91 -13.55 -42.36
CA SER A 52 4.29 -13.20 -42.67
C SER A 52 5.18 -14.45 -42.61
N ASP A 53 6.15 -14.54 -43.52
CA ASP A 53 7.23 -15.52 -43.44
C ASP A 53 8.25 -15.17 -42.32
N GLU A 54 8.21 -13.94 -41.82
CA GLU A 54 9.02 -13.46 -40.71
C GLU A 54 8.28 -13.59 -39.35
N GLY A 55 9.03 -13.83 -38.28
CA GLY A 55 8.52 -13.93 -36.91
C GLY A 55 7.89 -15.27 -36.56
N ARG A 56 7.49 -15.41 -35.28
CA ARG A 56 6.83 -16.57 -34.69
C ARG A 56 5.32 -16.43 -34.54
N GLY A 57 4.80 -15.22 -34.71
CA GLY A 57 3.37 -14.95 -34.75
C GLY A 57 2.76 -14.79 -33.36
N LEU A 58 1.83 -13.83 -33.25
CA LEU A 58 1.11 -13.49 -32.02
C LEU A 58 -0.39 -13.60 -32.27
N LEU A 59 -1.10 -14.17 -31.30
CA LEU A 59 -2.56 -14.22 -31.27
C LEU A 59 -3.08 -13.66 -29.96
N MET A 60 -4.08 -12.80 -30.04
CA MET A 60 -4.85 -12.35 -28.89
C MET A 60 -6.34 -12.52 -29.16
N TYR A 61 -7.03 -13.26 -28.29
CA TYR A 61 -8.48 -13.39 -28.32
C TYR A 61 -9.08 -12.54 -27.21
N VAL A 62 -10.13 -11.79 -27.53
CA VAL A 62 -10.84 -10.92 -26.59
C VAL A 62 -12.32 -11.23 -26.66
N ASP A 63 -12.95 -11.46 -25.52
CA ASP A 63 -14.40 -11.63 -25.44
C ASP A 63 -15.11 -10.44 -26.11
N SER A 64 -16.05 -10.70 -27.01
CA SER A 64 -16.76 -9.68 -27.79
C SER A 64 -17.66 -8.78 -26.94
N ASN A 65 -17.94 -9.16 -25.70
CA ASN A 65 -18.57 -8.28 -24.72
C ASN A 65 -17.67 -7.10 -24.33
N LEU A 66 -16.36 -7.18 -24.59
CA LEU A 66 -15.40 -6.10 -24.37
C LEU A 66 -15.18 -5.27 -25.65
N GLU A 67 -15.31 -3.95 -25.53
CA GLU A 67 -15.04 -3.03 -26.64
C GLU A 67 -13.51 -2.87 -26.81
N ALA A 68 -12.94 -3.71 -27.69
CA ALA A 68 -11.51 -3.77 -27.97
C ALA A 68 -11.12 -3.30 -29.39
N THR A 69 -10.07 -2.48 -29.46
CA THR A 69 -9.49 -1.94 -30.71
C THR A 69 -7.97 -2.08 -30.73
N GLU A 70 -7.39 -2.52 -31.84
CA GLU A 70 -5.94 -2.59 -32.02
C GLU A 70 -5.29 -1.20 -31.99
N ILE A 71 -4.08 -1.12 -31.45
CA ILE A 71 -3.26 0.08 -31.39
C ILE A 71 -1.94 -0.18 -32.10
N THR A 72 -1.58 0.73 -33.00
CA THR A 72 -0.24 0.76 -33.57
C THR A 72 0.69 1.58 -32.70
N MET A 73 1.74 0.94 -32.19
CA MET A 73 2.83 1.60 -31.47
C MET A 73 3.75 2.33 -32.46
N LYS A 74 4.29 3.49 -32.07
CA LYS A 74 5.26 4.25 -32.87
C LYS A 74 6.61 3.55 -32.92
N THR A 75 6.95 2.82 -31.87
CA THR A 75 8.18 2.05 -31.77
C THR A 75 8.08 0.79 -32.62
N GLU A 76 8.94 0.68 -33.64
CA GLU A 76 8.96 -0.45 -34.57
C GLU A 76 9.67 -1.66 -33.97
N PHE A 77 8.97 -2.39 -33.08
CA PHE A 77 9.40 -3.69 -32.58
C PHE A 77 8.66 -4.81 -33.34
N GLN A 78 9.38 -5.78 -33.92
CA GLN A 78 8.80 -6.73 -34.89
C GLN A 78 7.62 -7.56 -34.35
N GLU A 79 7.68 -8.03 -33.10
CA GLU A 79 6.71 -8.97 -32.54
C GLU A 79 6.04 -8.37 -31.30
N ASN A 80 5.21 -7.35 -31.55
CA ASN A 80 4.27 -6.81 -30.57
C ASN A 80 2.86 -6.72 -31.14
N LEU A 81 1.87 -6.88 -30.26
CA LEU A 81 0.45 -6.68 -30.54
C LEU A 81 -0.16 -5.95 -29.35
N PHE A 82 -0.70 -4.74 -29.58
CA PHE A 82 -1.36 -3.97 -28.53
C PHE A 82 -2.83 -3.72 -28.88
N ILE A 83 -3.67 -3.83 -27.87
CA ILE A 83 -5.08 -3.44 -27.95
C ILE A 83 -5.41 -2.45 -26.83
N LYS A 84 -6.40 -1.61 -27.10
CA LYS A 84 -7.11 -0.83 -26.09
C LYS A 84 -8.44 -1.53 -25.82
N VAL A 85 -8.72 -1.75 -24.54
CA VAL A 85 -10.05 -2.15 -24.05
C VAL A 85 -10.66 -0.95 -23.33
N LYS A 86 -11.89 -0.59 -23.70
CA LYS A 86 -12.64 0.46 -23.00
C LYS A 86 -13.17 -0.10 -21.68
N LEU A 87 -12.93 0.64 -20.59
CA LEU A 87 -13.50 0.36 -19.28
C LEU A 87 -14.64 1.34 -18.99
N ASN A 88 -15.24 1.22 -17.81
CA ASN A 88 -16.28 2.14 -17.36
C ASN A 88 -15.78 3.60 -17.31
N GLN A 89 -16.70 4.53 -17.60
CA GLN A 89 -16.44 5.97 -17.65
C GLN A 89 -15.36 6.39 -18.67
N ASN A 90 -14.23 6.92 -18.20
CA ASN A 90 -13.13 7.43 -19.03
C ASN A 90 -11.88 6.54 -18.97
N ASP A 91 -11.92 5.48 -18.17
CA ASP A 91 -10.79 4.59 -17.99
C ASP A 91 -10.61 3.67 -19.18
N LYS A 92 -9.35 3.31 -19.41
CA LYS A 92 -8.92 2.51 -20.55
C LYS A 92 -7.83 1.56 -20.08
N LEU A 93 -7.93 0.33 -20.54
CA LEU A 93 -6.91 -0.70 -20.37
C LEU A 93 -6.11 -0.82 -21.66
N LEU A 94 -4.78 -0.75 -21.54
CA LEU A 94 -3.84 -1.12 -22.58
C LEU A 94 -3.41 -2.56 -22.33
N VAL A 95 -3.66 -3.46 -23.29
CA VAL A 95 -3.16 -4.83 -23.24
C VAL A 95 -2.12 -5.01 -24.33
N GLY A 96 -0.90 -5.39 -23.95
CA GLY A 96 0.19 -5.70 -24.86
C GLY A 96 0.56 -7.17 -24.80
N LEU A 97 0.74 -7.79 -25.96
CA LEU A 97 1.31 -9.11 -26.13
C LEU A 97 2.64 -8.97 -26.87
N ILE A 98 3.73 -9.42 -26.25
CA ILE A 98 5.08 -9.27 -26.77
C ILE A 98 5.74 -10.65 -26.86
N TYR A 99 6.46 -10.87 -27.96
CA TYR A 99 7.42 -11.97 -28.05
C TYR A 99 8.79 -11.42 -28.41
N ARG A 100 9.80 -11.70 -27.59
CA ARG A 100 11.19 -11.36 -27.86
C ARG A 100 11.91 -12.61 -28.33
N THR A 101 12.40 -12.63 -29.57
CA THR A 101 13.15 -13.78 -30.07
C THR A 101 14.52 -13.90 -29.39
N PRO A 102 14.94 -15.11 -28.96
CA PRO A 102 16.28 -15.30 -28.40
C PRO A 102 17.39 -15.20 -29.46
N SER A 103 17.06 -15.31 -30.75
CA SER A 103 18.03 -15.34 -31.84
C SER A 103 18.51 -13.96 -32.31
N ASN A 104 17.76 -12.89 -32.02
CA ASN A 104 18.11 -11.52 -32.39
C ASN A 104 18.36 -10.72 -31.10
N SER A 105 19.52 -10.91 -30.49
CA SER A 105 19.94 -10.23 -29.26
C SER A 105 20.70 -8.92 -29.54
N SER A 106 20.53 -8.32 -30.72
CA SER A 106 21.22 -7.07 -31.06
C SER A 106 20.86 -5.94 -30.08
N LYS A 107 21.82 -5.08 -29.79
CA LYS A 107 21.62 -3.95 -28.86
C LYS A 107 20.45 -3.05 -29.31
N GLU A 108 20.34 -2.80 -30.61
CA GLU A 108 19.26 -1.99 -31.19
C GLU A 108 17.87 -2.63 -30.98
N TYR A 109 17.74 -3.94 -31.16
CA TYR A 109 16.48 -4.64 -30.95
C TYR A 109 16.00 -4.58 -29.49
N ASN A 110 16.93 -4.72 -28.53
CA ASN A 110 16.60 -4.58 -27.11
C ASN A 110 16.31 -3.12 -26.74
N ASP A 111 17.03 -2.16 -27.31
CA ASP A 111 16.75 -0.72 -27.10
C ASP A 111 15.34 -0.36 -27.64
N LYS A 112 14.87 -1.00 -28.73
CA LYS A 112 13.48 -0.87 -29.22
C LYS A 112 12.45 -1.45 -28.26
N LEU A 113 12.73 -2.58 -27.61
CA LEU A 113 11.83 -3.12 -26.58
C LEU A 113 11.72 -2.18 -25.37
N VAL A 114 12.84 -1.60 -24.94
CA VAL A 114 12.86 -0.58 -23.86
C VAL A 114 12.03 0.65 -24.25
N ASP A 115 12.20 1.14 -25.48
CA ASP A 115 11.40 2.25 -26.01
C ASP A 115 9.90 1.94 -26.04
N LEU A 116 9.54 0.70 -26.39
CA LEU A 116 8.16 0.23 -26.41
C LEU A 116 7.51 0.26 -25.02
N MET A 117 8.24 -0.14 -23.97
CA MET A 117 7.76 -0.06 -22.58
C MET A 117 7.52 1.39 -22.14
N SER A 118 8.45 2.29 -22.47
CA SER A 118 8.29 3.72 -22.18
C SER A 118 7.12 4.34 -22.97
N GLU A 119 6.97 3.98 -24.25
CA GLU A 119 5.84 4.44 -25.05
C GLU A 119 4.50 4.02 -24.44
N ALA A 120 4.35 2.74 -24.05
CA ALA A 120 3.14 2.21 -23.44
C ALA A 120 2.73 3.00 -22.19
N THR A 121 3.69 3.36 -21.33
CA THR A 121 3.41 4.16 -20.13
C THR A 121 3.13 5.63 -20.45
N ASP A 122 3.78 6.21 -21.47
CA ASP A 122 3.61 7.60 -21.88
C ASP A 122 2.25 7.90 -22.50
N MET A 123 1.63 6.91 -23.14
CA MET A 123 0.26 7.02 -23.66
C MET A 123 -0.79 7.35 -22.58
N GLY A 124 -0.47 7.09 -21.30
CA GLY A 124 -1.27 7.56 -20.17
C GLY A 124 -2.58 6.82 -19.98
N TYR A 125 -2.60 5.53 -20.29
CA TYR A 125 -3.68 4.62 -19.91
C TYR A 125 -3.77 4.50 -18.39
N SER A 126 -5.00 4.34 -17.89
CA SER A 126 -5.26 4.10 -16.46
C SER A 126 -4.75 2.74 -16.01
N HIS A 127 -4.86 1.74 -16.88
CA HIS A 127 -4.50 0.35 -16.60
C HIS A 127 -3.61 -0.15 -17.73
N ILE A 128 -2.52 -0.82 -17.39
CA ILE A 128 -1.57 -1.41 -18.34
C ILE A 128 -1.37 -2.87 -17.94
N LEU A 129 -1.58 -3.77 -18.89
CA LEU A 129 -1.22 -5.18 -18.83
C LEU A 129 -0.32 -5.47 -20.02
N ILE A 130 0.94 -5.84 -19.78
CA ILE A 130 1.85 -6.30 -20.82
C ILE A 130 2.23 -7.73 -20.46
N MET A 131 2.03 -8.65 -21.39
CA MET A 131 2.27 -10.06 -21.20
C MET A 131 3.00 -10.68 -22.39
N GLY A 132 3.58 -11.85 -22.18
CA GLY A 132 4.17 -12.68 -23.23
C GLY A 132 5.57 -13.16 -22.87
N ASP A 133 6.28 -13.67 -23.86
CA ASP A 133 7.58 -14.33 -23.70
C ASP A 133 8.71 -13.37 -24.05
N PHE A 134 9.50 -12.99 -23.05
CA PHE A 134 10.59 -12.03 -23.17
C PHE A 134 11.96 -12.70 -23.33
N ASN A 135 12.08 -14.03 -23.15
CA ASN A 135 13.32 -14.77 -23.34
C ASN A 135 14.57 -14.15 -22.66
N TYR A 136 14.46 -13.68 -21.40
CA TYR A 136 15.57 -13.16 -20.60
C TYR A 136 15.99 -14.14 -19.48
N PRO A 137 16.71 -15.23 -19.81
CA PRO A 137 17.05 -16.28 -18.84
C PRO A 137 18.05 -15.86 -17.77
N GLU A 138 18.80 -14.78 -17.98
CA GLU A 138 19.85 -14.30 -17.06
C GLU A 138 19.36 -13.31 -16.00
N ILE A 139 18.09 -12.90 -16.07
CA ILE A 139 17.46 -12.06 -15.04
C ILE A 139 17.09 -12.93 -13.84
N ASN A 140 17.54 -12.53 -12.66
CA ASN A 140 17.00 -13.03 -11.40
C ASN A 140 15.90 -12.06 -10.92
N TRP A 141 14.65 -12.52 -10.99
CA TRP A 141 13.47 -11.76 -10.57
C TRP A 141 13.29 -11.68 -9.06
N GLU A 142 13.92 -12.56 -8.27
CA GLU A 142 13.92 -12.47 -6.80
C GLU A 142 14.82 -11.32 -6.34
N SER A 143 16.03 -11.23 -6.88
CA SER A 143 17.01 -10.20 -6.51
C SER A 143 17.02 -8.96 -7.41
N TRP A 144 16.16 -8.89 -8.43
CA TRP A 144 16.07 -7.80 -9.40
C TRP A 144 17.43 -7.44 -10.03
N ASN A 145 18.23 -8.45 -10.37
CA ASN A 145 19.56 -8.27 -10.94
C ASN A 145 19.86 -9.27 -12.06
N THR A 146 21.03 -9.12 -12.68
CA THR A 146 21.48 -9.98 -13.77
C THR A 146 22.64 -10.85 -13.31
N LYS A 147 22.73 -12.08 -13.83
CA LYS A 147 23.81 -13.01 -13.49
C LYS A 147 25.18 -12.40 -13.86
N GLY A 148 26.03 -12.18 -12.87
CA GLY A 148 27.36 -11.60 -13.05
C GLY A 148 27.42 -10.06 -13.02
N ASP A 149 26.35 -9.40 -12.60
CA ASP A 149 26.29 -7.96 -12.29
C ASP A 149 26.86 -7.06 -13.40
N ARG A 150 26.40 -7.30 -14.63
CA ARG A 150 26.88 -6.62 -15.84
C ARG A 150 26.02 -5.39 -16.10
N PRO A 151 26.47 -4.16 -15.76
CA PRO A 151 25.60 -2.97 -15.74
C PRO A 151 25.12 -2.55 -17.13
N ASN A 152 25.83 -2.95 -18.18
CA ASN A 152 25.54 -2.60 -19.58
C ASN A 152 24.90 -3.75 -20.38
N SER A 153 24.47 -4.83 -19.71
CA SER A 153 23.76 -5.92 -20.37
C SER A 153 22.37 -5.49 -20.86
N THR A 154 21.83 -6.21 -21.84
CA THR A 154 20.49 -5.96 -22.39
C THR A 154 19.39 -6.21 -21.36
N GLU A 155 19.61 -7.20 -20.51
CA GLU A 155 18.80 -7.62 -19.38
C GLU A 155 18.74 -6.50 -18.33
N ASN A 156 19.90 -5.93 -17.97
CA ASN A 156 19.95 -4.86 -16.97
C ASN A 156 19.24 -3.60 -17.48
N LYS A 157 19.43 -3.25 -18.76
CA LYS A 157 18.69 -2.15 -19.39
C LYS A 157 17.18 -2.36 -19.38
N PHE A 158 16.72 -3.60 -19.56
CA PHE A 158 15.30 -3.92 -19.49
C PHE A 158 14.77 -3.80 -18.05
N LEU A 159 15.51 -4.29 -17.05
CA LEU A 159 15.19 -4.09 -15.64
C LEU A 159 15.11 -2.61 -15.25
N GLU A 160 16.12 -1.82 -15.63
CA GLU A 160 16.15 -0.37 -15.43
C GLU A 160 14.93 0.28 -16.10
N ALA A 161 14.55 -0.16 -17.29
CA ALA A 161 13.37 0.36 -17.97
C ALA A 161 12.06 0.05 -17.20
N LEU A 162 11.88 -1.15 -16.66
CA LEU A 162 10.70 -1.46 -15.85
C LEU A 162 10.65 -0.56 -14.60
N GLN A 163 11.78 -0.41 -13.91
CA GLN A 163 11.90 0.43 -12.71
C GLN A 163 11.68 1.92 -13.01
N ASP A 164 12.29 2.45 -14.07
CA ASP A 164 12.18 3.85 -14.50
C ASP A 164 10.76 4.23 -14.93
N ASN A 165 10.00 3.24 -15.40
CA ASN A 165 8.60 3.36 -15.80
C ASN A 165 7.61 2.95 -14.69
N PHE A 166 8.09 2.60 -13.48
CA PHE A 166 7.28 2.17 -12.33
C PHE A 166 6.34 0.99 -12.65
N LEU A 167 6.85 0.02 -13.40
CA LEU A 167 6.13 -1.19 -13.76
C LEU A 167 6.47 -2.34 -12.80
N TYR A 168 5.47 -3.16 -12.51
CA TYR A 168 5.57 -4.34 -11.65
C TYR A 168 5.53 -5.59 -12.50
N GLN A 169 6.47 -6.50 -12.26
CA GLN A 169 6.46 -7.85 -12.82
C GLN A 169 5.88 -8.80 -11.76
N HIS A 170 5.01 -9.73 -12.18
CA HIS A 170 4.26 -10.62 -11.26
C HIS A 170 4.66 -12.09 -11.32
N THR A 171 5.35 -12.53 -12.39
CA THR A 171 5.69 -13.93 -12.55
C THR A 171 6.83 -14.32 -11.60
N THR A 172 6.52 -15.08 -10.56
CA THR A 172 7.49 -15.46 -9.52
C THR A 172 8.13 -16.83 -9.74
N LYS A 173 7.43 -17.76 -10.41
CA LYS A 173 7.92 -19.11 -10.68
C LYS A 173 8.48 -19.22 -12.11
N PRO A 174 9.39 -20.18 -12.36
CA PRO A 174 9.77 -20.53 -13.73
C PRO A 174 8.53 -20.80 -14.57
N THR A 175 8.60 -20.50 -15.86
CA THR A 175 7.47 -20.72 -16.78
C THR A 175 7.80 -21.74 -17.87
N ARG A 176 9.09 -22.02 -18.07
CA ARG A 176 9.58 -23.00 -19.04
C ARG A 176 10.32 -24.15 -18.36
N TRP A 177 9.94 -25.38 -18.71
CA TRP A 177 10.55 -26.63 -18.25
C TRP A 177 10.87 -27.55 -19.43
N ARG A 178 12.16 -27.87 -19.62
CA ARG A 178 12.62 -28.74 -20.69
C ARG A 178 13.50 -29.86 -20.15
N GLY A 179 12.91 -31.01 -19.86
CA GLY A 179 13.65 -32.20 -19.42
C GLY A 179 14.53 -31.91 -18.19
N ALA A 180 15.85 -32.08 -18.35
CA ALA A 180 16.85 -31.82 -17.31
C ALA A 180 17.45 -30.40 -17.32
N ASP A 181 16.98 -29.51 -18.21
CA ASP A 181 17.46 -28.12 -18.29
C ASP A 181 17.07 -27.32 -17.05
N THR A 182 17.81 -26.24 -16.77
CA THR A 182 17.46 -25.32 -15.67
C THR A 182 16.16 -24.59 -16.01
N PRO A 183 15.13 -24.61 -15.13
CA PRO A 183 13.90 -23.88 -15.37
C PRO A 183 14.14 -22.37 -15.43
N HIS A 184 13.44 -21.67 -16.33
CA HIS A 184 13.57 -20.22 -16.50
C HIS A 184 12.21 -19.51 -16.47
N THR A 185 12.19 -18.29 -15.92
CA THR A 185 11.03 -17.37 -15.96
C THR A 185 11.14 -16.51 -17.21
N LEU A 186 10.46 -16.92 -18.28
CA LEU A 186 10.53 -16.25 -19.59
C LEU A 186 9.23 -15.50 -19.90
N ASP A 187 8.10 -16.03 -19.41
CA ASP A 187 6.79 -15.43 -19.59
C ASP A 187 6.52 -14.42 -18.47
N LEU A 188 6.45 -13.15 -18.83
CA LEU A 188 6.31 -12.06 -17.87
C LEU A 188 4.89 -11.52 -17.90
N LEU A 189 4.33 -11.27 -16.72
CA LEU A 189 3.15 -10.44 -16.53
C LEU A 189 3.60 -9.11 -15.94
N ILE A 190 3.36 -8.02 -16.65
CA ILE A 190 3.83 -6.68 -16.30
C ILE A 190 2.64 -5.72 -16.20
N THR A 191 2.51 -5.00 -15.10
CA THR A 191 1.44 -4.01 -14.90
C THR A 191 1.98 -2.69 -14.34
N ASN A 192 1.15 -1.65 -14.33
CA ASN A 192 1.49 -0.37 -13.70
C ASN A 192 1.14 -0.29 -12.20
N GLU A 193 0.60 -1.35 -11.60
CA GLU A 193 0.40 -1.49 -10.15
C GLU A 193 0.53 -2.94 -9.67
N GLU A 194 1.14 -3.13 -8.50
CA GLU A 194 1.38 -4.42 -7.86
C GLU A 194 0.10 -5.23 -7.58
N GLU A 195 -1.03 -4.58 -7.29
CA GLU A 195 -2.26 -5.28 -6.92
C GLU A 195 -3.25 -5.47 -8.10
N MET A 196 -2.82 -5.19 -9.33
CA MET A 196 -3.64 -5.43 -10.53
C MET A 196 -3.78 -6.91 -10.88
N ILE A 197 -2.92 -7.78 -10.36
CA ILE A 197 -2.99 -9.22 -10.58
C ILE A 197 -3.38 -9.91 -9.27
N SER A 198 -4.39 -10.78 -9.33
CA SER A 198 -4.72 -11.71 -8.26
C SER A 198 -4.94 -13.12 -8.81
N ASN A 199 -4.90 -14.13 -7.93
CA ASN A 199 -5.16 -15.53 -8.29
C ASN A 199 -4.28 -16.04 -9.45
N LEU A 200 -2.98 -15.69 -9.43
CA LEU A 200 -2.02 -16.15 -10.43
C LEU A 200 -1.74 -17.65 -10.27
N GLU A 201 -2.16 -18.43 -11.25
CA GLU A 201 -2.02 -19.88 -11.34
C GLU A 201 -1.10 -20.28 -12.49
N TYR A 202 -0.30 -21.32 -12.24
CA TYR A 202 0.64 -21.92 -13.19
C TYR A 202 0.08 -23.27 -13.62
N MET A 203 -0.67 -23.28 -14.72
CA MET A 203 -1.35 -24.47 -15.25
C MET A 203 -0.43 -25.29 -16.15
N SER A 204 -0.80 -26.56 -16.37
CA SER A 204 -0.07 -27.46 -17.27
C SER A 204 0.12 -26.84 -18.68
N PRO A 205 1.22 -27.12 -19.38
CA PRO A 205 1.44 -26.67 -20.75
C PRO A 205 0.29 -27.02 -21.70
N LEU A 206 0.10 -26.21 -22.75
CA LEU A 206 -0.83 -26.54 -23.85
C LEU A 206 -0.12 -27.44 -24.87
N GLY A 207 -0.69 -28.60 -25.14
CA GLY A 207 -0.20 -29.58 -26.11
C GLY A 207 1.21 -30.06 -25.76
N LYS A 208 2.15 -29.80 -26.68
CA LYS A 208 3.58 -30.19 -26.54
C LYS A 208 4.48 -29.01 -26.16
N SER A 209 3.91 -27.91 -25.68
CA SER A 209 4.69 -26.75 -25.22
C SER A 209 5.56 -27.13 -24.02
N ASP A 210 6.77 -26.57 -23.95
CA ASP A 210 7.62 -26.60 -22.76
C ASP A 210 7.33 -25.43 -21.81
N HIS A 211 6.37 -24.55 -22.16
CA HIS A 211 5.90 -23.45 -21.32
C HIS A 211 4.57 -23.76 -20.64
N CYS A 212 4.44 -23.42 -19.35
CA CYS A 212 3.18 -23.48 -18.61
C CYS A 212 2.20 -22.39 -19.08
N VAL A 213 0.91 -22.59 -18.80
CA VAL A 213 -0.10 -21.54 -19.02
C VAL A 213 -0.27 -20.72 -17.75
N LEU A 214 -0.20 -19.39 -17.87
CA LEU A 214 -0.51 -18.48 -16.78
C LEU A 214 -1.99 -18.11 -16.83
N SER A 215 -2.72 -18.38 -15.74
CA SER A 215 -4.11 -17.94 -15.55
C SER A 215 -4.16 -16.98 -14.37
N PHE A 216 -4.88 -15.86 -14.49
CA PHE A 216 -4.93 -14.83 -13.45
C PHE A 216 -6.13 -13.91 -13.62
N ASP A 217 -6.52 -13.27 -12.51
CA ASP A 217 -7.51 -12.20 -12.50
C ASP A 217 -6.83 -10.84 -12.64
N PHE A 218 -7.26 -10.06 -13.63
CA PHE A 218 -6.82 -8.68 -13.80
C PHE A 218 -7.82 -7.70 -13.17
N ASN A 219 -7.44 -7.07 -12.05
CA ASN A 219 -8.27 -6.16 -11.29
C ASN A 219 -8.26 -4.75 -11.89
N CYS A 220 -9.36 -4.36 -12.54
CA CYS A 220 -9.62 -2.98 -12.93
C CYS A 220 -10.35 -2.24 -11.81
N TYR A 221 -10.11 -0.94 -11.66
CA TYR A 221 -10.89 -0.06 -10.78
C TYR A 221 -11.26 1.24 -11.49
N VAL A 222 -12.36 1.84 -11.08
CA VAL A 222 -12.86 3.07 -11.70
C VAL A 222 -12.21 4.29 -11.05
N ASN A 223 -11.51 5.09 -11.84
CA ASN A 223 -11.03 6.40 -11.46
C ASN A 223 -12.18 7.40 -11.52
N ILE A 224 -12.87 7.58 -10.39
CA ILE A 224 -13.99 8.49 -10.27
C ILE A 224 -13.50 9.93 -10.55
N LYS A 225 -13.87 10.47 -11.73
CA LYS A 225 -13.70 11.89 -12.00
C LYS A 225 -14.56 12.67 -11.01
N ARG A 226 -13.91 13.23 -9.99
CA ARG A 226 -14.56 14.14 -9.05
C ARG A 226 -15.11 15.33 -9.83
N ALA A 227 -16.35 15.71 -9.53
CA ALA A 227 -16.94 16.95 -10.01
C ALA A 227 -15.97 18.13 -9.73
N PRO A 228 -15.96 19.17 -10.58
CA PRO A 228 -15.17 20.36 -10.34
C PRO A 228 -15.49 20.88 -8.94
N LYS A 229 -14.48 20.93 -8.06
CA LYS A 229 -14.66 21.50 -6.73
C LYS A 229 -14.31 22.97 -6.79
N ILE A 230 -15.21 23.79 -6.25
CA ILE A 230 -14.88 25.16 -5.87
C ILE A 230 -13.93 25.05 -4.68
N ALA A 231 -12.75 25.66 -4.79
CA ALA A 231 -11.75 25.66 -3.74
C ALA A 231 -11.41 27.09 -3.32
N ASN A 232 -11.27 27.30 -2.01
CA ASN A 232 -10.83 28.58 -1.45
C ASN A 232 -9.34 28.79 -1.73
N LEU A 233 -9.00 29.93 -2.32
CA LEU A 233 -7.62 30.33 -2.59
C LEU A 233 -7.04 31.03 -1.37
N TYR A 234 -6.75 30.26 -0.32
CA TYR A 234 -6.23 30.80 0.94
C TYR A 234 -4.93 31.61 0.80
N ASN A 235 -4.16 31.45 -0.27
CA ASN A 235 -2.96 32.27 -0.49
C ASN A 235 -3.26 33.68 -1.03
N HIS A 236 -4.51 33.97 -1.40
CA HIS A 236 -4.94 35.24 -2.00
C HIS A 236 -6.02 35.94 -1.17
N GLY A 237 -6.23 35.52 0.08
CA GLY A 237 -7.21 36.14 0.97
C GLY A 237 -6.73 37.50 1.51
N ASN A 238 -7.66 38.44 1.70
CA ASN A 238 -7.37 39.72 2.36
C ASN A 238 -7.52 39.60 3.88
N TYR A 239 -6.52 38.99 4.53
CA TYR A 239 -6.58 38.70 5.96
C TYR A 239 -6.42 39.91 6.87
N LYS A 240 -5.82 41.01 6.36
CA LYS A 240 -5.69 42.25 7.14
C LYS A 240 -7.06 42.84 7.45
N GLU A 241 -7.89 43.01 6.44
CA GLU A 241 -9.27 43.50 6.61
C GLU A 241 -10.13 42.47 7.35
N PHE A 242 -9.94 41.18 7.10
CA PHE A 242 -10.62 40.12 7.84
C PHE A 242 -10.38 40.28 9.35
N ILE A 243 -9.13 40.36 9.79
CA ILE A 243 -8.78 40.53 11.21
C ILE A 243 -9.34 41.85 11.76
N GLN A 244 -9.31 42.93 10.98
CA GLN A 244 -9.91 44.21 11.39
C GLN A 244 -11.42 44.07 11.67
N GLU A 245 -12.18 43.36 10.82
CA GLU A 245 -13.59 43.09 11.06
C GLU A 245 -13.82 42.20 12.30
N LEU A 246 -12.98 41.17 12.49
CA LEU A 246 -13.05 40.34 13.71
C LEU A 246 -12.81 41.15 14.99
N ASN A 247 -11.87 42.10 14.95
CA ASN A 247 -11.51 42.93 16.09
C ASN A 247 -12.54 44.02 16.42
N LYS A 248 -13.48 44.32 15.50
CA LYS A 248 -14.60 45.24 15.77
C LYS A 248 -15.69 44.59 16.64
N ILE A 249 -15.69 43.26 16.74
CA ILE A 249 -16.70 42.50 17.46
C ILE A 249 -16.28 42.42 18.92
N ASP A 250 -17.18 42.85 19.81
CA ASP A 250 -17.02 42.64 21.24
C ASP A 250 -17.36 41.18 21.61
N TRP A 251 -16.34 40.33 21.58
CA TRP A 251 -16.49 38.89 21.80
C TRP A 251 -16.93 38.55 23.22
N HIS A 252 -16.51 39.31 24.23
CA HIS A 252 -16.89 39.10 25.62
C HIS A 252 -18.40 39.26 25.82
N ASN A 253 -18.99 40.31 25.25
CA ASN A 253 -20.43 40.55 25.36
C ASN A 253 -21.26 39.66 24.42
N LYS A 254 -20.73 39.31 23.24
CA LYS A 254 -21.45 38.48 22.27
C LYS A 254 -21.44 36.99 22.63
N LEU A 255 -20.36 36.48 23.21
CA LEU A 255 -20.23 35.08 23.64
C LEU A 255 -20.62 34.94 25.12
N ASN A 256 -21.89 35.25 25.44
CA ASN A 256 -22.41 35.19 26.81
C ASN A 256 -22.27 33.77 27.41
N ALA A 257 -21.67 33.66 28.60
CA ALA A 257 -21.46 32.41 29.33
C ALA A 257 -22.76 31.68 29.73
N GLU A 258 -23.89 32.39 29.85
CA GLU A 258 -25.21 31.82 30.13
C GLU A 258 -25.80 31.06 28.93
N ASN A 259 -25.36 31.37 27.71
CA ASN A 259 -25.77 30.61 26.54
C ASN A 259 -25.20 29.18 26.61
N SER A 260 -25.87 28.24 25.95
CA SER A 260 -25.27 26.94 25.66
C SER A 260 -24.00 27.11 24.82
N ILE A 261 -22.99 26.27 25.04
CA ILE A 261 -21.76 26.23 24.24
C ILE A 261 -22.03 26.11 22.72
N ASP A 262 -23.04 25.34 22.30
CA ASP A 262 -23.41 25.19 20.90
C ASP A 262 -23.87 26.52 20.27
N LYS A 263 -24.64 27.34 21.00
CA LYS A 263 -25.12 28.64 20.53
C LYS A 263 -23.96 29.60 20.30
N ASN A 264 -23.02 29.67 21.24
CA ASN A 264 -21.83 30.52 21.12
C ASN A 264 -20.88 30.01 20.01
N TRP A 265 -20.68 28.70 19.91
CA TRP A 265 -19.91 28.08 18.83
C TRP A 265 -20.50 28.38 17.45
N ASN A 266 -21.81 28.20 17.28
CA ASN A 266 -22.50 28.46 16.02
C ASN A 266 -22.46 29.95 15.63
N TYR A 267 -22.56 30.86 16.60
CA TYR A 267 -22.39 32.29 16.37
C TYR A 267 -20.97 32.60 15.84
N PHE A 268 -19.94 32.13 16.53
CA PHE A 268 -18.54 32.26 16.08
C PHE A 268 -18.32 31.67 14.68
N LEU A 269 -18.81 30.46 14.44
CA LEU A 269 -18.67 29.75 13.17
C LEU A 269 -19.35 30.49 12.01
N THR A 270 -20.53 31.07 12.28
CA THR A 270 -21.29 31.85 11.28
C THR A 270 -20.52 33.09 10.85
N ILE A 271 -20.03 33.88 11.81
CA ILE A 271 -19.20 35.07 11.54
C ILE A 271 -17.96 34.69 10.74
N LEU A 272 -17.26 33.62 11.15
CA LEU A 272 -16.02 33.22 10.49
C LEU A 272 -16.26 32.77 9.04
N LYS A 273 -17.35 32.04 8.77
CA LYS A 273 -17.73 31.61 7.41
C LYS A 273 -18.21 32.77 6.54
N GLU A 274 -18.93 33.72 7.11
CA GLU A 274 -19.34 34.94 6.39
C GLU A 274 -18.11 35.75 5.94
N LEU A 275 -17.18 36.01 6.87
CA LEU A 275 -15.95 36.72 6.57
C LEU A 275 -15.05 35.92 5.62
N GLU A 276 -14.97 34.59 5.75
CA GLU A 276 -14.25 33.74 4.78
C GLU A 276 -14.81 33.93 3.37
N SER A 277 -16.14 33.91 3.20
CA SER A 277 -16.77 34.08 1.89
C SER A 277 -16.52 35.46 1.26
N ARG A 278 -16.35 36.50 2.08
CA ARG A 278 -16.11 37.88 1.64
C ARG A 278 -14.65 38.15 1.31
N PHE A 279 -13.72 37.60 2.11
CA PHE A 279 -12.31 37.96 2.06
C PHE A 279 -11.39 36.89 1.47
N VAL A 280 -11.88 35.67 1.24
CA VAL A 280 -11.11 34.58 0.61
C VAL A 280 -11.69 34.27 -0.77
N PRO A 281 -10.97 34.58 -1.86
CA PRO A 281 -11.47 34.32 -3.21
C PRO A 281 -11.54 32.81 -3.47
N THR A 282 -12.49 32.39 -4.31
CA THR A 282 -12.67 31.00 -4.69
C THR A 282 -12.29 30.76 -6.15
N LYS A 283 -11.89 29.54 -6.48
CA LYS A 283 -11.59 29.12 -7.86
C LYS A 283 -12.19 27.75 -8.13
N THR A 284 -12.84 27.62 -9.28
CA THR A 284 -13.25 26.33 -9.82
C THR A 284 -12.00 25.56 -10.25
N MET A 285 -11.70 24.48 -9.54
CA MET A 285 -10.58 23.60 -9.87
C MET A 285 -10.97 22.73 -11.07
N THR A 286 -10.64 23.19 -12.27
CA THR A 286 -10.70 22.37 -13.48
C THR A 286 -9.44 21.52 -13.61
N GLN A 287 -9.56 20.31 -14.15
CA GLN A 287 -8.38 19.51 -14.46
C GLN A 287 -7.59 20.25 -15.54
N ILE A 288 -6.38 20.71 -15.20
CA ILE A 288 -5.45 21.30 -16.16
C ILE A 288 -5.20 20.23 -17.23
N GLY A 289 -5.72 20.44 -18.44
CA GLY A 289 -5.38 19.62 -19.59
C GLY A 289 -3.87 19.65 -19.77
N LYS A 290 -3.25 18.48 -19.89
CA LYS A 290 -1.82 18.38 -20.21
C LYS A 290 -1.55 19.26 -21.43
N LYS A 291 -0.52 20.12 -21.37
CA LYS A 291 -0.03 20.83 -22.55
C LYS A 291 0.19 19.79 -23.65
N ARG A 292 -0.54 19.92 -24.76
CA ARG A 292 -0.32 19.10 -25.96
C ARG A 292 1.11 19.37 -26.41
N ASN A 293 1.94 18.33 -26.50
CA ASN A 293 3.23 18.43 -27.19
C ASN A 293 2.91 18.65 -28.67
N VAL A 294 2.97 19.91 -29.10
CA VAL A 294 2.89 20.31 -30.50
C VAL A 294 4.31 20.30 -31.04
N PHE A 295 4.69 19.21 -31.68
CA PHE A 295 5.76 19.22 -32.68
C PHE A 295 5.21 18.53 -33.93
N PRO A 296 4.79 19.28 -34.96
CA PRO A 296 4.60 18.69 -36.27
C PRO A 296 5.99 18.42 -36.84
N ILE A 297 6.31 17.15 -37.12
CA ILE A 297 7.53 16.81 -37.84
C ILE A 297 7.12 16.24 -39.18
N ASP A 298 7.51 16.98 -40.21
CA ASP A 298 7.33 16.66 -41.62
C ASP A 298 8.14 15.41 -41.98
N LYS A 299 7.49 14.45 -42.62
CA LYS A 299 7.94 13.07 -42.74
C LYS A 299 8.52 12.86 -44.14
N LYS A 300 9.82 13.14 -44.33
CA LYS A 300 10.65 12.49 -45.37
C LYS A 300 12.15 12.83 -45.42
N THR A 301 12.69 13.77 -44.64
CA THR A 301 14.10 14.16 -44.78
C THR A 301 14.95 13.76 -43.57
N ARG A 302 15.81 12.76 -43.79
CA ARG A 302 16.92 12.26 -42.93
C ARG A 302 16.56 11.61 -41.59
N GLU A 303 16.14 10.36 -41.67
CA GLU A 303 15.94 9.44 -40.56
C GLU A 303 17.17 9.30 -39.62
N ALA A 304 18.39 9.33 -40.17
CA ALA A 304 19.62 9.26 -39.37
C ALA A 304 19.87 10.52 -38.52
N GLU A 305 19.57 11.70 -39.07
CA GLU A 305 19.75 12.98 -38.37
C GLU A 305 18.66 13.15 -37.31
N TYR A 306 17.42 12.75 -37.62
CA TYR A 306 16.34 12.64 -36.65
C TYR A 306 16.68 11.69 -35.50
N ASN A 307 17.17 10.48 -35.79
CA ASN A 307 17.55 9.51 -34.76
C ASN A 307 18.69 10.04 -33.86
N LYS A 308 19.67 10.74 -34.44
CA LYS A 308 20.75 11.38 -33.68
C LYS A 308 20.21 12.47 -32.74
N VAL A 309 19.37 13.38 -33.25
CA VAL A 309 18.76 14.47 -32.46
C VAL A 309 17.82 13.92 -31.39
N ARG A 310 17.00 12.90 -31.72
CA ARG A 310 16.14 12.18 -30.77
C ARG A 310 16.97 11.56 -29.65
N ASN A 311 18.07 10.87 -29.97
CA ASN A 311 18.94 10.24 -28.97
C ASN A 311 19.65 11.27 -28.09
N GLN A 312 20.10 12.40 -28.65
CA GLN A 312 20.68 13.51 -27.90
C GLN A 312 19.66 14.17 -26.96
N ALA A 313 18.44 14.41 -27.44
CA ALA A 313 17.34 14.94 -26.63
C ALA A 313 16.99 13.96 -25.49
N LYS A 314 16.84 12.66 -25.80
CA LYS A 314 16.57 11.60 -24.81
C LYS A 314 17.67 11.53 -23.75
N THR A 315 18.94 11.56 -24.16
CA THR A 315 20.08 11.56 -23.24
C THR A 315 20.08 12.78 -22.32
N SER A 316 19.77 13.96 -22.87
CA SER A 316 19.71 15.21 -22.10
C SER A 316 18.55 15.23 -21.11
N VAL A 317 17.36 14.77 -21.53
CA VAL A 317 16.18 14.62 -20.66
C VAL A 317 16.47 13.63 -19.54
N ASN A 318 17.06 12.46 -19.85
CA ASN A 318 17.43 11.47 -18.84
C ASN A 318 18.48 12.02 -17.86
N LYS A 319 19.48 12.77 -18.36
CA LYS A 319 20.47 13.43 -17.50
C LYS A 319 19.82 14.43 -16.54
N GLN A 320 18.92 15.27 -17.03
CA GLN A 320 18.19 16.24 -16.20
C GLN A 320 17.26 15.56 -15.20
N LYS A 321 16.54 14.51 -15.62
CA LYS A 321 15.71 13.67 -14.73
C LYS A 321 16.55 13.08 -13.60
N LYS A 322 17.71 12.47 -13.91
CA LYS A 322 18.64 11.91 -12.91
C LYS A 322 19.17 12.97 -11.94
N LEU A 323 19.53 14.17 -12.42
CA LEU A 323 19.97 15.27 -11.56
C LEU A 323 18.85 15.75 -10.62
N PHE A 324 17.63 15.89 -11.13
CA PHE A 324 16.47 16.25 -10.32
C PHE A 324 16.15 15.19 -9.26
N GLU A 325 16.13 13.91 -9.64
CA GLU A 325 15.91 12.77 -8.72
C GLU A 325 17.01 12.65 -7.68
N LYS A 326 18.28 12.88 -8.06
CA LYS A 326 19.40 12.97 -7.12
C LYS A 326 19.18 14.09 -6.10
N GLY A 327 18.76 15.27 -6.55
CA GLY A 327 18.41 16.38 -5.66
C GLY A 327 17.22 16.08 -4.72
N LEU A 328 16.22 15.32 -5.17
CA LEU A 328 15.12 14.85 -4.32
C LEU A 328 15.62 13.85 -3.27
N SER A 329 16.47 12.91 -3.66
CA SER A 329 17.06 11.90 -2.77
C SER A 329 17.95 12.51 -1.69
N GLU A 330 18.84 13.43 -2.07
CA GLU A 330 19.71 14.17 -1.14
C GLU A 330 18.89 14.96 -0.11
N ASN A 331 17.75 15.51 -0.53
CA ASN A 331 16.84 16.25 0.34
C ASN A 331 15.78 15.39 1.04
N ALA A 332 15.73 14.07 0.80
CA ALA A 332 14.67 13.20 1.31
C ALA A 332 14.62 13.16 2.84
N LYS A 333 15.76 13.31 3.53
CA LYS A 333 15.81 13.39 5.00
C LYS A 333 15.14 14.66 5.54
N ARG A 334 15.26 15.78 4.82
CA ARG A 334 14.69 17.09 5.23
C ARG A 334 13.24 17.26 4.77
N ASN A 335 12.92 16.75 3.57
CA ASN A 335 11.59 16.83 2.99
C ASN A 335 11.15 15.48 2.38
N PRO A 336 10.81 14.47 3.20
CA PRO A 336 10.31 13.19 2.71
C PRO A 336 9.05 13.33 1.85
N LYS A 337 8.23 14.38 2.06
CA LYS A 337 7.00 14.58 1.28
C LYS A 337 7.28 14.87 -0.19
N ALA A 338 8.37 15.56 -0.51
CA ALA A 338 8.71 15.88 -1.90
C ALA A 338 9.01 14.63 -2.72
N ILE A 339 9.80 13.69 -2.16
CA ILE A 339 10.12 12.43 -2.84
C ILE A 339 8.88 11.54 -3.00
N TRP A 340 8.04 11.43 -1.96
CA TRP A 340 6.78 10.69 -2.06
C TRP A 340 5.79 11.33 -3.05
N SER A 341 5.73 12.67 -3.10
CA SER A 341 4.92 13.37 -4.09
C SER A 341 5.42 13.13 -5.51
N TYR A 342 6.75 13.08 -5.72
CA TYR A 342 7.33 12.75 -7.01
C TYR A 342 6.98 11.33 -7.43
N ILE A 343 7.20 10.33 -6.57
CA ILE A 343 6.85 8.92 -6.82
C ILE A 343 5.35 8.80 -7.14
N LYS A 344 4.48 9.42 -6.32
CA LYS A 344 3.03 9.41 -6.54
C LYS A 344 2.62 10.11 -7.83
N SER A 345 3.38 11.10 -8.31
CA SER A 345 3.11 11.73 -9.61
C SER A 345 3.45 10.85 -10.80
N LYS A 346 4.36 9.89 -10.61
CA LYS A 346 4.76 8.90 -11.63
C LYS A 346 3.82 7.69 -11.64
N SER A 347 3.29 7.30 -10.48
CA SER A 347 2.15 6.39 -10.36
C SER A 347 0.88 7.07 -10.91
N LYS A 348 0.57 6.88 -12.20
CA LYS A 348 -0.57 7.56 -12.87
C LYS A 348 -1.95 7.11 -12.39
N THR A 349 -1.97 6.06 -11.59
CA THR A 349 -3.15 5.51 -10.94
C THR A 349 -3.40 6.20 -9.60
N ARG A 350 -4.61 6.75 -9.45
CA ARG A 350 -5.03 7.38 -8.20
C ARG A 350 -5.78 6.36 -7.36
N GLU A 351 -5.28 6.12 -6.15
CA GLU A 351 -5.88 5.27 -5.13
C GLU A 351 -7.35 5.65 -4.89
N GLY A 352 -8.26 4.87 -5.49
CA GLY A 352 -9.68 4.84 -5.15
C GLY A 352 -9.98 3.69 -4.19
N ILE A 353 -11.17 3.72 -3.59
CA ILE A 353 -11.71 2.53 -2.92
C ILE A 353 -12.09 1.55 -4.04
N GLY A 354 -11.55 0.33 -3.98
CA GLY A 354 -11.87 -0.71 -4.97
C GLY A 354 -13.34 -1.11 -4.89
N ASP A 355 -13.80 -1.90 -5.84
CA ASP A 355 -15.14 -2.47 -5.76
C ASP A 355 -15.16 -3.49 -4.63
N LEU A 356 -16.03 -3.26 -3.65
CA LEU A 356 -16.06 -4.02 -2.40
C LEU A 356 -17.03 -5.18 -2.51
N HIS A 357 -16.69 -6.31 -1.91
CA HIS A 357 -17.61 -7.42 -1.80
C HIS A 357 -18.79 -7.05 -0.90
N VAL A 358 -20.00 -7.34 -1.37
CA VAL A 358 -21.22 -7.33 -0.58
C VAL A 358 -21.30 -8.67 0.11
N ASP A 359 -21.16 -8.70 1.43
CA ASP A 359 -21.43 -9.92 2.21
C ASP A 359 -22.96 -10.12 2.21
N THR A 360 -23.44 -10.97 1.31
CA THR A 360 -24.80 -11.54 1.38
C THR A 360 -24.65 -13.00 1.79
N GLU A 361 -25.45 -13.46 2.76
CA GLU A 361 -25.31 -14.79 3.37
C GLU A 361 -25.48 -15.95 2.37
N ASP A 362 -25.96 -15.69 1.15
CA ASP A 362 -26.06 -16.68 0.08
C ASP A 362 -25.67 -16.09 -1.29
N VAL A 363 -24.80 -16.82 -2.01
CA VAL A 363 -24.31 -16.61 -3.39
C VAL A 363 -23.04 -15.76 -3.54
N LYS A 364 -22.15 -16.22 -4.45
CA LYS A 364 -20.86 -15.62 -4.86
C LYS A 364 -20.83 -14.11 -4.66
N SER A 365 -20.01 -13.67 -3.71
CA SER A 365 -19.80 -12.27 -3.29
C SER A 365 -19.79 -11.29 -4.49
N GLU A 366 -20.94 -10.71 -4.80
CA GLU A 366 -21.03 -9.65 -5.80
C GLU A 366 -20.25 -8.44 -5.31
N LYS A 367 -19.58 -7.74 -6.23
CA LYS A 367 -18.85 -6.52 -5.90
C LYS A 367 -19.73 -5.31 -6.22
N THR A 368 -19.76 -4.33 -5.33
CA THR A 368 -20.44 -3.06 -5.57
C THR A 368 -19.45 -2.00 -6.04
N ASP A 369 -19.83 -1.24 -7.07
CA ASP A 369 -19.15 -0.03 -7.53
C ASP A 369 -19.79 1.25 -6.97
N ASP A 370 -20.96 1.15 -6.32
CA ASP A 370 -21.72 2.27 -5.76
C ASP A 370 -21.04 2.87 -4.52
N ASN A 371 -20.92 4.20 -4.51
CA ASN A 371 -20.20 4.89 -3.45
C ASN A 371 -20.94 4.86 -2.10
N LYS A 372 -22.28 4.84 -2.11
CA LYS A 372 -23.07 4.82 -0.89
C LYS A 372 -22.95 3.45 -0.23
N GLN A 373 -23.16 2.38 -1.00
CA GLN A 373 -22.98 1.00 -0.52
C GLN A 373 -21.55 0.74 -0.04
N LYS A 374 -20.53 1.20 -0.77
CA LYS A 374 -19.12 1.11 -0.32
C LYS A 374 -18.91 1.77 1.04
N ALA A 375 -19.51 2.94 1.26
CA ALA A 375 -19.40 3.67 2.52
C ALA A 375 -20.11 2.92 3.67
N GLU A 376 -21.27 2.32 3.40
CA GLU A 376 -22.03 1.50 4.36
C GLU A 376 -21.23 0.25 4.77
N ILE A 377 -20.73 -0.53 3.80
CA ILE A 377 -19.88 -1.72 4.05
C ILE A 377 -18.66 -1.37 4.90
N LEU A 378 -17.97 -0.27 4.57
CA LEU A 378 -16.83 0.19 5.35
C LEU A 378 -17.23 0.65 6.76
N SER A 379 -18.37 1.32 6.89
CA SER A 379 -18.89 1.79 8.18
C SER A 379 -19.23 0.61 9.11
N GLU A 380 -19.93 -0.40 8.60
CA GLU A 380 -20.26 -1.63 9.32
C GLU A 380 -19.00 -2.37 9.76
N TYR A 381 -18.07 -2.59 8.84
CA TYR A 381 -16.80 -3.25 9.16
C TYR A 381 -16.01 -2.46 10.21
N PHE A 382 -15.85 -1.15 10.04
CA PHE A 382 -15.11 -0.33 11.00
C PHE A 382 -15.76 -0.36 12.37
N THR A 383 -17.09 -0.34 12.46
CA THR A 383 -17.83 -0.47 13.71
C THR A 383 -17.62 -1.84 14.35
N SER A 384 -17.64 -2.92 13.56
CA SER A 384 -17.46 -4.30 14.05
C SER A 384 -16.10 -4.56 14.71
N VAL A 385 -15.07 -3.81 14.31
CA VAL A 385 -13.71 -3.95 14.87
C VAL A 385 -13.43 -3.00 16.03
N PHE A 386 -14.35 -2.09 16.36
CA PHE A 386 -14.24 -1.29 17.57
C PHE A 386 -14.52 -2.15 18.80
N THR A 387 -13.65 -2.03 19.80
CA THR A 387 -13.84 -2.72 21.08
C THR A 387 -14.94 -2.02 21.86
N ASN A 388 -16.02 -2.75 22.16
CA ASN A 388 -16.99 -2.31 23.16
C ASN A 388 -16.36 -2.56 24.54
N GLU A 389 -15.86 -1.50 25.18
CA GLU A 389 -15.34 -1.61 26.54
C GLU A 389 -16.50 -2.00 27.48
N PRO A 390 -16.38 -3.11 28.24
CA PRO A 390 -17.42 -3.49 29.19
C PRO A 390 -17.51 -2.41 30.27
N GLN A 391 -18.73 -1.97 30.60
CA GLN A 391 -19.03 -1.07 31.74
C GLN A 391 -18.79 -1.76 33.11
N GLY A 392 -17.85 -2.69 33.20
CA GLY A 392 -17.55 -3.47 34.40
C GLY A 392 -16.54 -2.80 35.33
N ASN A 393 -16.31 -3.45 36.47
CA ASN A 393 -15.46 -3.02 37.59
C ASN A 393 -14.09 -2.46 37.13
N ILE A 394 -14.03 -1.14 36.97
CA ILE A 394 -12.78 -0.41 36.82
C ILE A 394 -11.98 -0.70 38.11
N PRO A 395 -10.77 -1.26 38.02
CA PRO A 395 -9.97 -1.53 39.20
C PRO A 395 -9.76 -0.23 39.97
N GLU A 396 -9.95 -0.26 41.29
CA GLU A 396 -9.75 0.92 42.11
C GLU A 396 -8.33 1.46 41.90
N PRO A 397 -8.17 2.71 41.45
CA PRO A 397 -6.85 3.27 41.23
C PRO A 397 -6.13 3.35 42.56
N LYS A 398 -4.86 2.90 42.60
CA LYS A 398 -4.02 3.08 43.78
C LYS A 398 -3.90 4.57 44.08
N HIS A 399 -4.36 4.99 45.25
CA HIS A 399 -4.16 6.35 45.72
C HIS A 399 -2.66 6.58 45.96
N ILE A 400 -2.06 7.42 45.12
CA ILE A 400 -0.71 7.94 45.33
C ILE A 400 -0.89 9.27 46.07
N PRO A 401 -0.47 9.38 47.34
CA PRO A 401 -0.51 10.65 48.05
C PRO A 401 0.42 11.63 47.32
N LEU A 402 -0.15 12.73 46.84
CA LEU A 402 0.57 13.80 46.15
C LEU A 402 0.39 15.08 46.93
N ASP A 403 1.51 15.77 47.19
CA ASP A 403 1.51 17.03 47.95
C ASP A 403 0.85 18.17 47.16
N LYS A 404 0.87 18.11 45.83
CA LYS A 404 0.31 19.12 44.93
C LYS A 404 -0.80 18.52 44.07
N LYS A 405 -2.01 19.07 44.19
CA LYS A 405 -3.11 18.77 43.27
C LYS A 405 -2.85 19.43 41.90
N ILE A 406 -3.46 18.89 40.85
CA ILE A 406 -3.43 19.54 39.54
C ILE A 406 -4.19 20.87 39.63
N GLU A 407 -3.58 21.94 39.15
CA GLU A 407 -4.18 23.26 39.14
C GLU A 407 -5.30 23.35 38.09
N GLU A 408 -6.25 24.27 38.33
CA GLU A 408 -7.31 24.55 37.37
C GLU A 408 -6.72 25.13 36.08
N LEU A 409 -7.17 24.62 34.94
CA LEU A 409 -6.66 25.01 33.63
C LEU A 409 -7.31 26.32 33.17
N ASN A 410 -6.56 27.41 33.18
CA ASN A 410 -7.00 28.67 32.60
C ASN A 410 -6.57 28.78 31.13
N ILE A 411 -7.55 28.86 30.21
CA ILE A 411 -7.31 28.95 28.77
C ILE A 411 -7.47 30.41 28.31
N GLY A 412 -6.41 31.20 28.49
CA GLY A 412 -6.36 32.58 28.02
C GLY A 412 -6.02 32.73 26.52
N THR A 413 -6.30 33.91 25.97
CA THR A 413 -6.05 34.30 24.58
C THR A 413 -4.62 34.00 24.11
N GLU A 414 -3.62 34.30 24.94
CA GLU A 414 -2.19 34.11 24.61
C GLU A 414 -1.84 32.62 24.41
N LEU A 415 -2.41 31.74 25.24
CA LEU A 415 -2.19 30.31 25.16
C LEU A 415 -2.78 29.73 23.87
N VAL A 416 -3.99 30.19 23.50
CA VAL A 416 -4.64 29.83 22.25
C VAL A 416 -3.85 30.33 21.04
N LEU A 417 -3.41 31.60 21.06
CA LEU A 417 -2.60 32.19 20.00
C LEU A 417 -1.30 31.40 19.77
N LYS A 418 -0.60 31.03 20.84
CA LYS A 418 0.63 30.20 20.79
C LYS A 418 0.40 28.86 20.08
N HIS A 419 -0.78 28.26 20.24
CA HIS A 419 -1.13 27.01 19.57
C HIS A 419 -1.53 27.22 18.12
N LEU A 420 -2.29 28.28 17.82
CA LEU A 420 -2.65 28.66 16.44
C LEU A 420 -1.41 28.96 15.58
N GLN A 421 -0.40 29.64 16.15
CA GLN A 421 0.88 29.90 15.47
C GLN A 421 1.64 28.64 15.04
N LYS A 422 1.38 27.50 15.68
CA LYS A 422 2.05 26.21 15.43
C LYS A 422 1.18 25.23 14.64
N ILE A 423 0.03 25.67 14.14
CA ILE A 423 -0.89 24.80 13.42
C ILE A 423 -0.29 24.36 12.08
N LYS A 424 -0.54 23.11 11.71
CA LYS A 424 -0.14 22.59 10.40
C LYS A 424 -1.17 22.99 9.36
N THR A 425 -0.81 23.96 8.51
CA THR A 425 -1.71 24.57 7.52
C THR A 425 -2.06 23.67 6.34
N ASP A 426 -1.34 22.56 6.16
CA ASP A 426 -1.51 21.57 5.09
C ASP A 426 -2.45 20.41 5.45
N LYS A 427 -3.19 20.52 6.56
CA LYS A 427 -4.13 19.51 7.04
C LYS A 427 -5.55 19.75 6.51
N SER A 428 -6.31 18.67 6.42
CA SER A 428 -7.73 18.73 6.03
C SER A 428 -8.61 19.22 7.19
N PRO A 429 -9.68 19.97 6.90
CA PRO A 429 -10.67 20.36 7.91
C PRO A 429 -11.50 19.15 8.39
N GLY A 430 -12.19 19.35 9.52
CA GLY A 430 -13.19 18.42 10.03
C GLY A 430 -14.61 18.75 9.52
N PRO A 431 -15.66 18.26 10.21
CA PRO A 431 -17.07 18.50 9.85
C PRO A 431 -17.48 19.98 9.91
N ASP A 432 -16.81 20.78 10.73
CA ASP A 432 -17.00 22.23 10.85
C ASP A 432 -16.59 23.02 9.59
N ASN A 433 -15.83 22.37 8.70
CA ASN A 433 -15.23 22.92 7.49
C ASN A 433 -14.29 24.11 7.74
N LEU A 434 -13.67 24.20 8.93
CA LEU A 434 -12.68 25.23 9.23
C LEU A 434 -11.28 24.79 8.80
N HIS A 435 -10.81 25.36 7.68
CA HIS A 435 -9.52 24.99 7.13
C HIS A 435 -8.35 25.50 8.02
N PRO A 436 -7.36 24.66 8.36
CA PRO A 436 -6.22 25.06 9.20
C PRO A 436 -5.45 26.28 8.67
N ARG A 437 -5.39 26.44 7.33
CA ARG A 437 -4.79 27.62 6.71
C ARG A 437 -5.54 28.90 7.09
N LEU A 438 -6.87 28.91 7.05
CA LEU A 438 -7.66 30.06 7.47
C LEU A 438 -7.35 30.43 8.92
N LEU A 439 -7.44 29.43 9.82
CA LEU A 439 -7.18 29.62 11.26
C LEU A 439 -5.78 30.20 11.54
N PHE A 440 -4.78 29.83 10.75
CA PHE A 440 -3.42 30.38 10.86
C PHE A 440 -3.33 31.84 10.41
N GLU A 441 -4.03 32.19 9.33
CA GLU A 441 -3.96 33.53 8.74
C GLU A 441 -4.74 34.55 9.57
N VAL A 442 -5.83 34.14 10.25
CA VAL A 442 -6.64 35.01 11.11
C VAL A 442 -6.39 34.81 12.61
N LYS A 443 -5.33 34.09 13.00
CA LYS A 443 -5.05 33.66 14.38
C LYS A 443 -5.11 34.79 15.41
N GLU A 444 -4.66 35.98 15.03
CA GLU A 444 -4.66 37.17 15.90
C GLU A 444 -6.08 37.62 16.26
N GLY A 445 -7.04 37.53 15.33
CA GLY A 445 -8.43 37.92 15.54
C GLY A 445 -9.32 36.84 16.15
N ILE A 446 -8.95 35.56 16.06
CA ILE A 446 -9.75 34.45 16.59
C ILE A 446 -9.26 33.90 17.94
N ALA A 447 -8.08 34.31 18.41
CA ALA A 447 -7.51 33.78 19.65
C ALA A 447 -8.38 34.09 20.88
N GLU A 448 -8.92 35.32 20.95
CA GLU A 448 -9.79 35.76 22.05
C GLU A 448 -11.13 34.99 22.07
N PRO A 449 -11.94 34.96 21.00
CA PRO A 449 -13.21 34.24 21.04
C PRO A 449 -13.04 32.74 21.28
N LEU A 450 -11.96 32.13 20.76
CA LEU A 450 -11.67 30.73 21.06
C LEU A 450 -11.28 30.50 22.53
N GLY A 451 -10.55 31.43 23.16
CA GLY A 451 -10.25 31.37 24.60
C GLY A 451 -11.52 31.38 25.46
N ILE A 452 -12.49 32.24 25.11
CA ILE A 452 -13.80 32.31 25.76
C ILE A 452 -14.56 30.99 25.59
N ILE A 453 -14.64 30.47 24.36
CA ILE A 453 -15.34 29.21 24.05
C ILE A 453 -14.69 28.02 24.77
N PHE A 454 -13.37 27.93 24.79
CA PHE A 454 -12.65 26.86 25.48
C PHE A 454 -12.88 26.90 26.99
N SER A 455 -12.82 28.08 27.59
CA SER A 455 -13.08 28.27 29.02
C SER A 455 -14.53 27.91 29.36
N GLN A 456 -15.49 28.39 28.56
CA GLN A 456 -16.91 28.04 28.70
C GLN A 456 -17.14 26.52 28.61
N SER A 457 -16.48 25.85 27.67
CA SER A 457 -16.59 24.40 27.49
C SER A 457 -16.09 23.62 28.71
N LEU A 458 -14.98 24.05 29.33
CA LEU A 458 -14.48 23.47 30.59
C LEU A 458 -15.46 23.69 31.75
N THR A 459 -15.96 24.93 31.92
CA THR A 459 -16.89 25.28 32.99
C THR A 459 -18.22 24.52 32.88
N GLN A 460 -18.80 24.46 31.67
CA GLN A 460 -20.06 23.76 31.42
C GLN A 460 -19.89 22.23 31.35
N LYS A 461 -18.65 21.72 31.23
CA LYS A 461 -18.33 20.30 31.01
C LYS A 461 -18.97 19.72 29.75
N VAL A 462 -19.16 20.56 28.73
CA VAL A 462 -19.79 20.21 27.45
C VAL A 462 -18.97 20.79 26.31
N VAL A 463 -18.80 20.02 25.24
CA VAL A 463 -18.20 20.46 23.98
C VAL A 463 -19.27 20.67 22.91
N PRO A 464 -19.04 21.57 21.92
CA PRO A 464 -19.91 21.72 20.75
C PRO A 464 -20.22 20.39 20.06
N LYS A 465 -21.44 20.25 19.53
CA LYS A 465 -21.89 19.03 18.82
C LYS A 465 -21.00 18.69 17.63
N ASP A 466 -20.56 19.69 16.88
CA ASP A 466 -19.65 19.49 15.73
C ASP A 466 -18.36 18.77 16.13
N TRP A 467 -17.86 19.02 17.34
CA TRP A 467 -16.62 18.43 17.84
C TRP A 467 -16.77 16.96 18.23
N LYS A 468 -18.01 16.49 18.42
CA LYS A 468 -18.33 15.08 18.68
C LYS A 468 -18.44 14.25 17.40
N SER A 469 -18.41 14.90 16.24
CA SER A 469 -18.52 14.26 14.92
C SER A 469 -17.17 14.22 14.20
N ALA A 470 -17.03 13.30 13.24
CA ALA A 470 -15.84 13.18 12.42
C ALA A 470 -16.19 12.77 10.98
N LEU A 471 -15.43 13.27 10.02
CA LEU A 471 -15.46 12.72 8.65
C LEU A 471 -14.50 11.53 8.59
N VAL A 472 -15.03 10.33 8.39
CA VAL A 472 -14.23 9.11 8.31
C VAL A 472 -13.78 8.86 6.87
N SER A 473 -12.46 8.81 6.66
CA SER A 473 -11.86 8.46 5.38
C SER A 473 -11.24 7.07 5.47
N ALA A 474 -11.63 6.17 4.55
CA ALA A 474 -11.02 4.86 4.43
C ALA A 474 -9.69 4.95 3.67
N ILE A 475 -8.61 4.54 4.32
CA ILE A 475 -7.27 4.49 3.73
C ILE A 475 -6.87 3.03 3.54
N PHE A 476 -6.56 2.67 2.30
CA PHE A 476 -6.09 1.32 1.99
C PHE A 476 -4.76 1.01 2.72
N LYS A 477 -4.66 -0.19 3.30
CA LYS A 477 -3.53 -0.64 4.11
C LYS A 477 -2.62 -1.59 3.33
N LYS A 478 -3.15 -2.71 2.82
CA LYS A 478 -2.47 -3.75 2.01
C LYS A 478 -3.43 -4.90 1.66
N GLY A 479 -3.14 -5.66 0.61
CA GLY A 479 -3.85 -6.91 0.27
C GLY A 479 -4.93 -6.72 -0.80
N ASN A 480 -6.00 -7.51 -0.78
CA ASN A 480 -7.07 -7.35 -1.78
C ASN A 480 -7.91 -6.09 -1.51
N LYS A 481 -7.93 -5.12 -2.44
CA LYS A 481 -8.74 -3.89 -2.38
C LYS A 481 -10.26 -4.12 -2.37
N SER A 482 -10.74 -5.30 -2.72
CA SER A 482 -12.17 -5.65 -2.63
C SER A 482 -12.63 -6.05 -1.22
N GLN A 483 -11.71 -6.14 -0.24
CA GLN A 483 -12.05 -6.52 1.13
C GLN A 483 -11.96 -5.32 2.09
N ALA A 484 -13.06 -5.04 2.81
CA ALA A 484 -13.15 -3.94 3.77
C ALA A 484 -12.06 -3.99 4.87
N LYS A 485 -11.66 -5.20 5.31
CA LYS A 485 -10.61 -5.42 6.31
C LYS A 485 -9.23 -4.88 5.96
N ASN A 486 -9.00 -4.66 4.67
CA ASN A 486 -7.75 -4.13 4.15
C ASN A 486 -7.72 -2.59 4.13
N TYR A 487 -8.76 -1.93 4.66
CA TYR A 487 -8.82 -0.49 4.86
C TYR A 487 -8.72 -0.11 6.34
N ARG A 488 -8.23 1.10 6.61
CA ARG A 488 -8.16 1.71 7.93
C ARG A 488 -9.07 2.95 7.98
N PRO A 489 -9.87 3.13 9.05
CA PRO A 489 -10.58 4.38 9.26
C PRO A 489 -9.62 5.47 9.71
N VAL A 490 -9.68 6.64 9.08
CA VAL A 490 -9.04 7.87 9.55
C VAL A 490 -10.10 8.93 9.79
N SER A 491 -10.28 9.30 11.05
CA SER A 491 -11.26 10.29 11.48
C SER A 491 -10.70 11.72 11.39
N LEU A 492 -11.29 12.53 10.53
CA LEU A 492 -11.03 13.97 10.47
C LEU A 492 -12.01 14.68 11.42
N THR A 493 -11.55 14.96 12.64
CA THR A 493 -12.27 15.77 13.63
C THR A 493 -11.94 17.26 13.50
N SER A 494 -12.76 18.11 14.13
CA SER A 494 -12.58 19.57 14.19
C SER A 494 -11.14 19.94 14.56
N VAL A 495 -10.58 20.87 13.79
CA VAL A 495 -9.22 21.37 14.02
C VAL A 495 -9.15 22.20 15.29
N VAL A 496 -10.22 22.95 15.59
CA VAL A 496 -10.35 23.75 16.80
C VAL A 496 -10.48 22.85 18.04
N CYS A 497 -11.25 21.75 17.96
CA CYS A 497 -11.29 20.74 19.02
C CYS A 497 -9.90 20.18 19.35
N LYS A 498 -9.11 19.82 18.33
CA LYS A 498 -7.73 19.32 18.51
C LYS A 498 -6.81 20.33 19.19
N ILE A 499 -7.06 21.63 19.02
CA ILE A 499 -6.28 22.67 19.72
C ILE A 499 -6.60 22.60 21.22
N MET A 500 -7.88 22.55 21.59
CA MET A 500 -8.29 22.44 23.00
C MET A 500 -7.80 21.14 23.63
N GLU A 501 -7.99 20.00 22.96
CA GLU A 501 -7.47 18.69 23.40
C GLU A 501 -5.96 18.74 23.64
N LYS A 502 -5.22 19.44 22.79
CA LYS A 502 -3.78 19.59 22.93
C LYS A 502 -3.41 20.43 24.14
N ILE A 503 -4.11 21.53 24.40
CA ILE A 503 -3.91 22.37 25.60
C ILE A 503 -4.14 21.53 26.85
N ILE A 504 -5.27 20.83 26.93
CA ILE A 504 -5.62 19.96 28.07
C ILE A 504 -4.57 18.85 28.24
N ARG A 505 -4.18 18.18 27.15
CA ARG A 505 -3.15 17.14 27.18
C ARG A 505 -1.81 17.67 27.66
N GLU A 506 -1.39 18.85 27.22
CA GLU A 506 -0.12 19.45 27.67
C GLU A 506 -0.15 19.75 29.17
N HIS A 507 -1.27 20.30 29.68
CA HIS A 507 -1.47 20.53 31.12
C HIS A 507 -1.33 19.24 31.94
N ILE A 508 -2.05 18.18 31.56
CA ILE A 508 -2.03 16.88 32.25
C ILE A 508 -0.63 16.25 32.17
N ILE A 509 -0.02 16.23 30.99
CA ILE A 509 1.30 15.61 30.80
C ILE A 509 2.39 16.35 31.58
N ASN A 510 2.34 17.68 31.65
CA ASN A 510 3.31 18.46 32.42
C ASN A 510 3.19 18.15 33.91
N TYR A 511 1.97 18.17 34.45
CA TYR A 511 1.71 17.77 35.83
C TYR A 511 2.22 16.35 36.13
N MET A 512 1.94 15.38 35.25
CA MET A 512 2.43 14.00 35.41
C MET A 512 3.95 13.89 35.35
N LYS A 513 4.64 14.72 34.56
CA LYS A 513 6.11 14.74 34.49
C LYS A 513 6.73 15.35 35.74
N GLU A 514 6.24 16.50 36.17
CA GLU A 514 6.73 17.23 37.35
C GLU A 514 6.61 16.38 38.61
N ASN A 515 5.52 15.61 38.72
CA ASN A 515 5.25 14.70 39.82
C ASN A 515 5.77 13.26 39.59
N LYS A 516 6.56 13.01 38.52
CA LYS A 516 7.18 11.71 38.20
C LYS A 516 6.18 10.53 38.18
N LEU A 517 4.97 10.75 37.67
CA LEU A 517 3.89 9.76 37.65
C LEU A 517 3.97 8.76 36.51
N PHE A 518 4.83 9.00 35.51
CA PHE A 518 5.03 8.06 34.41
C PHE A 518 5.96 6.90 34.82
N SER A 519 5.58 5.68 34.46
CA SER A 519 6.48 4.53 34.57
C SER A 519 7.71 4.71 33.68
N ASN A 520 8.90 4.34 34.17
CA ASN A 520 10.11 4.29 33.35
C ASN A 520 10.03 3.27 32.20
N LYS A 521 9.08 2.32 32.27
CA LYS A 521 8.84 1.30 31.24
C LYS A 521 7.80 1.72 30.18
N GLN A 522 7.22 2.92 30.30
CA GLN A 522 6.26 3.44 29.33
C GLN A 522 6.98 4.20 28.21
N TYR A 523 7.10 3.61 27.02
CA TYR A 523 7.77 4.26 25.88
C TYR A 523 6.78 4.85 24.87
N GLY A 524 5.57 4.31 24.81
CA GLY A 524 4.52 4.81 23.93
C GLY A 524 4.01 6.18 24.40
N PHE A 525 3.80 7.09 23.45
CA PHE A 525 3.13 8.38 23.63
C PHE A 525 3.78 9.38 24.61
N ILE A 526 5.01 9.11 25.05
CA ILE A 526 5.82 10.02 25.89
C ILE A 526 6.91 10.67 25.03
N SER A 527 7.02 11.99 25.13
CA SER A 527 8.07 12.75 24.43
C SER A 527 9.46 12.28 24.86
N GLY A 528 10.36 12.09 23.88
CA GLY A 528 11.74 11.63 24.13
C GLY A 528 11.88 10.11 24.29
N ARG A 529 10.78 9.34 24.21
CA ARG A 529 10.78 7.88 24.20
C ARG A 529 10.26 7.36 22.86
N SER A 530 10.74 6.19 22.44
CA SER A 530 10.37 5.57 21.17
C SER A 530 10.30 4.06 21.30
N THR A 531 9.64 3.41 20.35
CA THR A 531 9.64 1.93 20.23
C THR A 531 11.05 1.39 19.98
N SER A 532 11.90 2.15 19.30
CA SER A 532 13.31 1.80 19.11
C SER A 532 14.08 1.82 20.42
N LEU A 533 13.85 2.81 21.29
CA LEU A 533 14.48 2.88 22.60
C LEU A 533 14.05 1.72 23.50
N GLN A 534 12.75 1.39 23.47
CA GLN A 534 12.23 0.20 24.16
C GLN A 534 12.94 -1.07 23.68
N LEU A 535 13.05 -1.26 22.37
CA LEU A 535 13.71 -2.44 21.81
C LEU A 535 15.19 -2.50 22.22
N LEU A 536 15.89 -1.37 22.22
CA LEU A 536 17.29 -1.31 22.63
C LEU A 536 17.46 -1.73 24.08
N GLU A 537 16.65 -1.21 25.01
CA GLU A 537 16.72 -1.57 26.43
C GLU A 537 16.37 -3.05 26.66
N VAL A 538 15.44 -3.60 25.88
CA VAL A 538 15.10 -5.03 25.94
C VAL A 538 16.27 -5.88 25.46
N ILE A 539 16.92 -5.50 24.35
CA ILE A 539 18.09 -6.21 23.80
C ILE A 539 19.26 -6.16 24.79
N ASP A 540 19.52 -5.00 25.39
CA ASP A 540 20.59 -4.80 26.36
C ASP A 540 20.41 -5.71 27.59
N LYS A 541 19.20 -5.72 28.17
CA LYS A 541 18.84 -6.62 29.27
C LYS A 541 18.94 -8.09 28.90
N TRP A 542 18.61 -8.46 27.67
CA TRP A 542 18.77 -9.83 27.20
C TRP A 542 20.24 -10.21 27.03
N THR A 543 21.08 -9.28 26.57
CA THR A 543 22.51 -9.49 26.39
C THR A 543 23.20 -9.62 27.75
N GLU A 544 22.91 -8.72 28.69
CA GLU A 544 23.39 -8.80 30.08
C GLU A 544 22.98 -10.11 30.77
N ALA A 545 21.74 -10.55 30.56
CA ALA A 545 21.25 -11.82 31.10
C ALA A 545 21.95 -13.06 30.51
N ILE A 546 22.46 -12.96 29.27
CA ILE A 546 23.26 -13.99 28.61
C ILE A 546 24.70 -13.95 29.15
N ASP A 547 25.30 -12.77 29.23
CA ASP A 547 26.70 -12.59 29.63
C ASP A 547 26.94 -12.97 31.09
N ASN A 548 25.98 -12.71 31.98
CA ASN A 548 26.15 -12.94 33.41
C ASN A 548 25.78 -14.36 33.87
N GLU A 549 25.34 -15.28 32.98
CA GLU A 549 24.76 -16.61 33.31
C GLU A 549 23.69 -16.63 34.43
N THR A 550 23.26 -15.46 34.93
CA THR A 550 22.44 -15.25 36.12
C THR A 550 20.96 -15.40 35.84
N SER A 551 20.58 -15.53 34.58
CA SER A 551 19.21 -15.83 34.20
C SER A 551 18.93 -17.32 34.38
N SER A 552 18.36 -17.68 35.53
CA SER A 552 17.71 -18.98 35.76
C SER A 552 16.64 -19.32 34.71
N PHE A 553 16.24 -18.32 33.91
CA PHE A 553 15.20 -18.40 32.91
C PHE A 553 15.65 -19.00 31.56
N LEU A 554 16.91 -18.81 31.14
CA LEU A 554 17.46 -19.38 29.90
C LEU A 554 18.88 -19.90 30.14
N LYS A 555 19.10 -21.22 30.02
CA LYS A 555 20.43 -21.82 30.01
C LYS A 555 20.85 -22.17 28.57
N LEU A 556 22.03 -21.70 28.17
CA LEU A 556 22.67 -22.10 26.92
C LEU A 556 23.39 -23.43 27.15
N ILE A 557 23.12 -24.44 26.32
CA ILE A 557 23.98 -25.64 26.25
C ILE A 557 24.99 -25.40 25.14
N SER A 558 26.28 -25.38 25.48
CA SER A 558 27.37 -25.46 24.51
C SER A 558 27.67 -26.93 24.18
N SER A 559 28.05 -27.22 22.94
CA SER A 559 28.07 -28.56 22.33
C SER A 559 29.12 -29.56 22.84
N THR A 560 29.57 -29.47 24.09
CA THR A 560 30.46 -30.48 24.68
C THR A 560 29.71 -31.74 25.13
N GLU A 561 28.40 -31.67 25.36
CA GLU A 561 27.65 -32.79 26.00
C GLU A 561 26.78 -33.64 25.07
N ASN A 562 26.60 -33.29 23.78
CA ASN A 562 25.78 -34.10 22.85
C ASN A 562 26.58 -34.54 21.63
N ARG A 563 27.36 -35.61 21.79
CA ARG A 563 27.81 -36.42 20.65
C ARG A 563 26.58 -37.14 20.09
N HIS A 564 26.34 -36.99 18.77
CA HIS A 564 25.24 -37.58 17.98
C HIS A 564 24.04 -36.66 17.64
N SER A 565 24.28 -35.60 16.87
CA SER A 565 23.40 -35.23 15.75
C SER A 565 24.06 -34.18 14.86
N THR A 566 24.42 -34.54 13.62
CA THR A 566 25.08 -33.66 12.64
C THR A 566 24.13 -32.67 11.94
N ARG A 567 22.88 -32.52 12.42
CA ARG A 567 21.84 -31.73 11.73
C ARG A 567 21.13 -30.66 12.58
N VAL A 568 21.59 -30.37 13.80
CA VAL A 568 20.92 -29.40 14.70
C VAL A 568 21.92 -28.41 15.31
N ASN A 569 21.47 -27.17 15.53
CA ASN A 569 22.24 -26.11 16.19
C ASN A 569 22.85 -26.56 17.53
N SER A 570 24.13 -26.22 17.71
CA SER A 570 25.04 -26.51 18.81
C SER A 570 24.87 -25.58 20.02
N ASN A 571 24.28 -24.41 19.83
CA ASN A 571 23.96 -23.41 20.86
C ASN A 571 22.47 -23.53 21.24
N LYS A 572 22.08 -24.63 21.89
CA LYS A 572 20.66 -24.85 22.24
C LYS A 572 20.29 -24.06 23.49
N ILE A 573 19.07 -23.54 23.50
CA ILE A 573 18.47 -22.87 24.65
C ILE A 573 17.49 -23.83 25.33
N ILE A 574 17.67 -24.08 26.62
CA ILE A 574 16.69 -24.77 27.46
C ILE A 574 16.04 -23.76 28.41
N HIS A 575 14.72 -23.90 28.57
CA HIS A 575 13.95 -23.25 29.63
C HIS A 575 13.57 -24.28 30.71
N GLN A 576 13.48 -23.85 31.97
CA GLN A 576 13.01 -24.71 33.05
C GLN A 576 11.52 -25.04 32.89
N ARG A 577 11.12 -26.27 33.28
CA ARG A 577 9.70 -26.69 33.27
C ARG A 577 8.90 -25.88 34.28
N PHE A 578 7.79 -25.29 33.83
CA PHE A 578 6.87 -24.56 34.69
C PHE A 578 5.86 -25.54 35.32
N LYS A 579 5.52 -25.35 36.60
CA LYS A 579 4.47 -26.12 37.29
C LYS A 579 3.04 -25.75 36.83
N THR A 580 2.85 -24.59 36.20
CA THR A 580 1.54 -24.08 35.75
C THR A 580 1.53 -23.75 34.25
N SER A 581 0.35 -23.86 33.62
CA SER A 581 0.15 -23.62 32.18
C SER A 581 0.14 -22.14 31.77
N LEU A 582 0.13 -21.22 32.75
CA LEU A 582 -0.04 -19.78 32.56
C LEU A 582 1.00 -19.13 31.62
N ARG A 583 2.20 -19.70 31.50
CA ARG A 583 3.31 -19.17 30.69
C ARG A 583 3.68 -20.02 29.47
N LYS A 584 2.91 -21.07 29.17
CA LYS A 584 3.20 -22.01 28.06
C LYS A 584 3.32 -21.31 26.69
N ASN A 585 2.59 -20.20 26.51
CA ASN A 585 2.57 -19.40 25.27
C ASN A 585 3.36 -18.08 25.36
N SER A 586 4.14 -17.86 26.42
CA SER A 586 4.94 -16.63 26.56
C SER A 586 5.96 -16.51 25.42
N PHE A 587 6.21 -15.28 24.97
CA PHE A 587 7.13 -14.99 23.86
C PHE A 587 8.48 -15.71 24.03
N SER A 588 9.02 -15.70 25.24
CA SER A 588 10.26 -16.38 25.61
C SER A 588 10.28 -17.89 25.39
N VAL A 589 9.19 -18.60 25.70
CA VAL A 589 9.08 -20.06 25.46
C VAL A 589 8.93 -20.34 23.96
N ARG A 590 8.23 -19.46 23.23
CA ARG A 590 8.05 -19.57 21.78
C ARG A 590 9.35 -19.33 21.02
N ILE A 591 10.12 -18.32 21.39
CA ILE A 591 11.39 -17.98 20.72
C ILE A 591 12.46 -19.04 20.97
N ALA A 592 12.54 -19.64 22.16
CA ALA A 592 13.51 -20.71 22.41
C ALA A 592 13.30 -21.92 21.47
N LYS A 593 12.04 -22.27 21.16
CA LYS A 593 11.72 -23.31 20.17
C LYS A 593 12.17 -22.94 18.76
N LEU A 594 11.97 -21.68 18.36
CA LEU A 594 12.39 -21.19 17.04
C LEU A 594 13.91 -21.13 16.93
N TRP A 595 14.61 -20.61 17.95
CA TRP A 595 16.07 -20.57 18.01
C TRP A 595 16.70 -21.96 17.87
N ASN A 596 16.15 -22.96 18.57
CA ASN A 596 16.66 -24.32 18.53
C ASN A 596 16.44 -25.03 17.18
N LYS A 597 15.53 -24.53 16.33
CA LYS A 597 15.32 -25.02 14.96
C LYS A 597 16.31 -24.42 13.96
N LEU A 598 16.90 -23.25 14.26
CA LEU A 598 17.86 -22.63 13.35
C LEU A 598 19.10 -23.52 13.17
N PRO A 599 19.75 -23.51 12.01
CA PRO A 599 20.97 -24.27 11.78
C PRO A 599 22.21 -23.54 12.31
N ASP A 600 23.28 -24.28 12.58
CA ASP A 600 24.56 -23.77 13.10
C ASP A 600 25.15 -22.62 12.28
N LYS A 601 24.96 -22.67 10.95
CA LYS A 601 25.40 -21.59 10.05
C LYS A 601 24.80 -20.24 10.46
N VAL A 602 23.58 -20.20 10.98
CA VAL A 602 22.91 -18.98 11.43
C VAL A 602 23.35 -18.63 12.85
N THR A 603 23.27 -19.58 13.79
CA THR A 603 23.48 -19.33 15.22
C THR A 603 24.94 -19.08 15.63
N LYS A 604 25.92 -19.54 14.83
CA LYS A 604 27.35 -19.26 15.01
C LYS A 604 27.84 -18.08 14.16
N ALA A 605 26.96 -17.17 13.77
CA ALA A 605 27.37 -15.99 13.03
C ALA A 605 28.34 -15.12 13.87
N PRO A 606 29.47 -14.64 13.29
CA PRO A 606 30.50 -13.91 14.03
C PRO A 606 30.09 -12.49 14.41
N SER A 607 28.93 -12.00 13.94
CA SER A 607 28.40 -10.68 14.26
C SER A 607 26.89 -10.64 14.08
N ILE A 608 26.23 -9.67 14.72
CA ILE A 608 24.78 -9.45 14.65
C ILE A 608 24.31 -9.23 13.21
N ASN A 609 25.07 -8.49 12.39
CA ASN A 609 24.73 -8.28 10.98
C ASN A 609 24.87 -9.58 10.17
N SER A 610 25.89 -10.40 10.46
CA SER A 610 26.02 -11.71 9.82
C SER A 610 24.89 -12.66 10.25
N PHE A 611 24.45 -12.59 11.51
CA PHE A 611 23.32 -13.36 12.02
C PHE A 611 22.03 -13.02 11.26
N LYS A 612 21.67 -11.73 11.17
CA LYS A 612 20.46 -11.25 10.46
C LYS A 612 20.45 -11.72 9.00
N ASN A 613 21.54 -11.47 8.28
CA ASN A 613 21.64 -11.86 6.87
C ASN A 613 21.54 -13.38 6.63
N ARG A 614 22.01 -14.19 7.58
CA ARG A 614 21.92 -15.66 7.50
C ARG A 614 20.54 -16.17 7.92
N LEU A 615 19.90 -15.49 8.86
CA LEU A 615 18.55 -15.78 9.35
C LEU A 615 17.50 -15.46 8.28
N ASP A 616 17.58 -14.29 7.66
CA ASP A 616 16.67 -13.87 6.58
C ASP A 616 16.70 -14.89 5.43
N ARG A 617 17.89 -15.29 4.98
CA ARG A 617 18.06 -16.36 3.97
C ARG A 617 17.58 -17.74 4.42
N TYR A 618 17.60 -18.03 5.72
CA TYR A 618 17.10 -19.32 6.23
C TYR A 618 15.57 -19.36 6.20
N TRP A 619 14.91 -18.25 6.52
CA TRP A 619 13.45 -18.14 6.53
C TRP A 619 12.84 -17.87 5.15
N GLU A 620 13.63 -17.46 4.17
CA GLU A 620 13.20 -17.26 2.77
C GLU A 620 12.68 -18.56 2.11
N TYR A 621 13.09 -19.74 2.61
CA TYR A 621 12.75 -21.06 2.05
C TYR A 621 11.90 -21.95 2.97
N GLU A 622 11.52 -21.49 4.17
CA GLU A 622 10.55 -22.22 5.00
C GLU A 622 9.15 -21.63 4.81
N GLU A 623 8.14 -22.48 4.59
CA GLU A 623 6.73 -22.07 4.67
C GLU A 623 6.46 -21.51 6.07
N ILE A 624 6.42 -20.19 6.18
CA ILE A 624 6.10 -19.53 7.44
C ILE A 624 4.61 -19.77 7.72
N TYR A 625 4.31 -20.75 8.56
CA TYR A 625 3.07 -20.76 9.34
C TYR A 625 3.07 -19.52 10.23
N TYR A 626 2.54 -18.41 9.72
CA TYR A 626 1.94 -17.39 10.57
C TYR A 626 0.66 -18.00 11.15
N SER A 627 0.81 -18.92 12.11
CA SER A 627 -0.32 -19.46 12.85
C SER A 627 -0.96 -18.32 13.65
N ASP A 628 -2.14 -17.90 13.20
CA ASP A 628 -3.22 -17.24 13.92
C ASP A 628 -2.82 -16.38 15.13
N TYR A 629 -2.59 -15.10 14.87
CA TYR A 629 -2.72 -14.05 15.87
C TYR A 629 -4.19 -13.58 15.96
N ARG A 630 -5.12 -14.53 16.13
CA ARG A 630 -6.51 -14.29 16.50
C ARG A 630 -6.85 -15.15 17.73
N ALA A 631 -7.24 -14.46 18.81
CA ALA A 631 -8.00 -14.99 19.94
C ALA A 631 -7.39 -16.16 20.76
N GLU A 632 -6.58 -15.81 21.76
CA GLU A 632 -6.64 -16.49 23.08
C GLU A 632 -6.78 -15.44 24.20
N LEU A 633 -7.75 -14.53 24.02
CA LEU A 633 -8.37 -13.79 25.12
C LEU A 633 -9.82 -14.24 25.38
N THR A 634 -10.25 -15.32 24.74
CA THR A 634 -11.51 -16.00 25.03
C THR A 634 -11.20 -17.46 25.25
N GLY A 635 -11.34 -17.93 26.49
CA GLY A 635 -11.33 -19.36 26.77
C GLY A 635 -12.47 -20.02 25.99
N SER A 636 -12.13 -20.99 25.14
CA SER A 636 -12.93 -22.16 24.73
C SER A 636 -12.28 -22.77 23.49
N SER A 637 -11.46 -23.80 23.70
CA SER A 637 -10.96 -24.67 22.64
C SER A 637 -12.09 -25.64 22.26
N ILE A 638 -12.78 -25.38 21.16
CA ILE A 638 -13.55 -26.42 20.45
C ILE A 638 -12.53 -27.27 19.70
N ARG A 639 -12.30 -28.50 20.19
CA ARG A 639 -11.57 -29.54 19.45
C ARG A 639 -12.57 -30.31 18.60
N ASN A 640 -12.47 -30.16 17.29
CA ASN A 640 -12.91 -31.19 16.36
C ASN A 640 -11.89 -32.33 16.38
N ASN A 641 -12.23 -33.44 17.05
CA ASN A 641 -11.63 -34.74 16.77
C ASN A 641 -12.73 -35.63 16.22
N GLY A 642 -12.65 -35.92 14.92
CA GLY A 642 -13.36 -37.03 14.31
C GLY A 642 -12.69 -38.35 14.66
N ASP A 643 -13.56 -39.33 14.91
CA ASP A 643 -13.39 -40.76 14.78
C ASP A 643 -12.79 -41.56 15.95
N ASN A 644 -13.76 -42.07 16.74
CA ASN A 644 -14.08 -43.49 16.93
C ASN A 644 -13.77 -44.17 18.27
N ILE A 645 -14.89 -44.56 18.93
CA ILE A 645 -15.11 -45.78 19.75
C ILE A 645 -14.47 -45.66 21.16
N GLN A 646 -15.19 -45.74 22.29
CA GLN A 646 -16.14 -46.76 22.72
C GLN A 646 -16.95 -46.25 23.94
N LEU A 647 -18.25 -46.58 24.00
CA LEU A 647 -19.12 -46.49 25.18
C LEU A 647 -18.56 -47.29 26.35
N TYR A 648 -18.44 -46.68 27.54
CA TYR A 648 -18.62 -47.33 28.84
C TYR A 648 -19.05 -46.30 29.91
N GLU A 649 -20.05 -46.72 30.69
CA GLU A 649 -20.74 -46.00 31.75
C GLU A 649 -19.95 -45.93 33.08
N SER A 650 -20.39 -45.00 33.94
CA SER A 650 -20.43 -45.05 35.43
C SER A 650 -19.20 -44.65 36.28
N GLY A 651 -19.48 -43.92 37.37
CA GLY A 651 -18.61 -43.67 38.54
C GLY A 651 -18.16 -42.20 38.68
N GLU A 652 -18.95 -41.27 39.24
CA GLU A 652 -19.10 -40.93 40.66
C GLU A 652 -17.85 -40.37 41.38
N GLU A 653 -18.10 -39.28 42.13
CA GLU A 653 -17.38 -38.70 43.28
C GLU A 653 -16.27 -37.64 43.09
N GLU A 654 -16.69 -36.39 43.34
CA GLU A 654 -15.99 -35.28 44.02
C GLU A 654 -15.35 -35.72 45.37
N PRO A 655 -14.45 -34.92 46.01
CA PRO A 655 -14.34 -33.45 45.94
C PRO A 655 -12.97 -32.86 45.56
#